data_AF-A0A2N9MIB7-F1
#
_entry.id   AF-A0A2N9MIB7-F1
#
_cell.length_a   1.000
_cell.length_b   1.000
_cell.length_c   1.000
_cell.angle_alpha   90.00
_cell.angle_beta   90.00
_cell.angle_gamma   90.00
#
_symmetry.space_group_name_H-M   'P 1'
#
loop_
_entity.id
_entity.type
_entity.pdbx_description
1 polymer ?
#
loop_
_entity_poly.entity_id
_entity_poly.type
_entity_poly.pdbx_seq_one_letter_code
_entity_poly.pdbx_strand_id
1 'polypeptide(L)'
;MRIKSLSLLFLLVLPLCCAHAQSVPTFRYAAGQGSYTLAGRDPAQGGTTTIPTVLIPIALLFDAKKTAGRDFIMDAAPDVTRVLHSPVFSKFAFAAGGATQYADAMLRTTFPRAEGWHTLLGQPTVRPAKITIPAGYGYILTSKKTGGSLAIVDIEFLQKELFKQLPRQEGKLVIAITHNTTYYAEGDATLCCSWGTHGVDSASGNTFVLGSYLHGAPTVVEDGDVQPLTQQLAEFINDPLHDPLVHGRNVRTAGNTFPGWTRPASMRPGDQGGCGGTGVASAYFLLEPTDTNPKNNIPASRPVVAHADGVAYHLQNVALLPWYIGVSDGLGSAYSFPDSQALTDPAKPCPARGGRSGARGGVPAPPPPAVAPGPNSGPQNGHKLIGYWAGYGAAGSTIPLREVSPQWDIILVAFSTPDRNAPEGTMQFHTPAGLDTEQFKADIAYLKSHGRKVMISLGGGGQHFTLADPQRVPNYVSSVTRIVTEYGFDGIDIDFESPSLAIDPGDTDFKHPTTPSIVNLISALRQLSDHFGPGFMISLVPEGTQIPSGYPSYGGQFGSYLAITYAIRDILSFIDVQDYNTPPLEGLDGEIYQPGSVDYHAAMTELLLHGFHVGGDPQRFFPPLPPTKVAAGFLTGDTTPLIVSQAMEYIITGKAPAGTNYKLREPRGYPGMVGAMFWTIDADRRGNYGFSNVVGPQLHGYPVSR
;
A
#
# COMPACT_ATOMS: atom_id res chain seq x y z
N MET A 1 -25.46 27.60 69.80
CA MET A 1 -24.85 28.90 70.18
C MET A 1 -24.19 29.50 68.93
N ARG A 2 -24.72 30.65 68.48
CA ARG A 2 -24.12 31.74 67.67
C ARG A 2 -23.05 31.34 66.61
N ILE A 3 -23.40 31.25 65.33
CA ILE A 3 -23.48 32.36 64.34
C ILE A 3 -22.23 33.26 64.36
N LYS A 4 -21.44 33.18 63.27
CA LYS A 4 -20.68 34.31 62.73
C LYS A 4 -20.98 34.44 61.24
N SER A 5 -21.58 35.57 60.91
CA SER A 5 -21.89 36.04 59.57
C SER A 5 -20.63 36.20 58.71
N LEU A 6 -20.67 35.71 57.48
CA LEU A 6 -19.81 36.20 56.41
C LEU A 6 -20.67 36.89 55.35
N SER A 7 -20.26 38.11 55.03
CA SER A 7 -20.87 39.04 54.09
C SER A 7 -21.00 38.45 52.68
N LEU A 8 -22.17 38.64 52.05
CA LEU A 8 -22.36 38.43 50.62
C LEU A 8 -21.56 39.48 49.84
N LEU A 9 -20.57 39.03 49.07
CA LEU A 9 -20.02 39.79 47.94
C LEU A 9 -20.63 39.21 46.66
N PHE A 10 -21.48 39.98 45.97
CA PHE A 10 -21.94 39.67 44.62
C PHE A 10 -20.77 39.81 43.65
N LEU A 11 -20.18 38.69 43.22
CA LEU A 11 -19.25 38.64 42.09
C LEU A 11 -20.07 38.37 40.82
N LEU A 12 -20.17 39.39 39.96
CA LEU A 12 -20.57 39.24 38.57
C LEU A 12 -19.63 38.21 37.90
N VAL A 13 -20.16 37.05 37.53
CA VAL A 13 -19.47 36.12 36.62
C VAL A 13 -19.61 36.68 35.22
N LEU A 14 -18.59 37.42 34.74
CA LEU A 14 -18.36 37.53 33.30
C LEU A 14 -17.99 36.13 32.79
N PRO A 15 -18.55 35.66 31.66
CA PRO A 15 -18.01 34.48 31.01
C PRO A 15 -16.61 34.87 30.50
N LEU A 16 -15.56 34.36 31.15
CA LEU A 16 -14.27 34.24 30.51
C LEU A 16 -14.50 33.34 29.28
N CYS A 17 -14.60 33.95 28.11
CA CYS A 17 -14.20 33.27 26.88
C CYS A 17 -12.74 32.88 27.08
N CYS A 18 -12.49 31.63 27.48
CA CYS A 18 -11.20 30.99 27.24
C CYS A 18 -10.98 31.04 25.73
N ALA A 19 -10.19 32.02 25.28
CA ALA A 19 -9.63 32.05 23.95
C ALA A 19 -8.79 30.78 23.82
N HIS A 20 -9.37 29.76 23.19
CA HIS A 20 -8.64 28.56 22.81
C HIS A 20 -7.57 29.02 21.82
N ALA A 21 -6.29 28.84 22.18
CA ALA A 21 -5.15 29.18 21.34
C ALA A 21 -5.37 28.61 19.92
N GLN A 22 -5.39 29.50 18.93
CA GLN A 22 -5.90 29.20 17.59
C GLN A 22 -4.92 28.31 16.81
N SER A 23 -5.48 27.31 16.12
CA SER A 23 -4.88 26.69 14.94
C SER A 23 -4.53 27.76 13.90
N VAL A 24 -3.93 27.39 12.77
CA VAL A 24 -3.87 28.34 11.65
C VAL A 24 -5.27 28.88 11.32
N PRO A 25 -5.39 30.12 10.79
CA PRO A 25 -6.68 30.67 10.42
C PRO A 25 -7.44 29.72 9.50
N THR A 26 -8.71 29.48 9.81
CA THR A 26 -9.63 28.71 8.98
C THR A 26 -10.96 29.45 8.87
N PHE A 27 -11.72 29.15 7.83
CA PHE A 27 -13.09 29.60 7.68
C PHE A 27 -14.00 28.45 7.28
N ARG A 28 -15.29 28.60 7.58
CA ARG A 28 -16.31 27.62 7.22
C ARG A 28 -17.12 28.12 6.02
N TYR A 29 -17.24 27.27 5.02
CA TYR A 29 -18.10 27.46 3.87
C TYR A 29 -19.25 26.46 3.89
N ALA A 30 -20.49 26.96 3.85
CA ALA A 30 -21.69 26.14 3.83
C ALA A 30 -22.18 25.97 2.39
N ALA A 31 -22.42 24.72 1.97
CA ALA A 31 -22.92 24.41 0.64
C ALA A 31 -23.94 23.27 0.71
N GLY A 32 -25.20 23.56 0.32
CA GLY A 32 -26.29 22.60 0.49
C GLY A 32 -26.47 22.19 1.95
N GLN A 33 -26.31 20.89 2.24
CA GLN A 33 -26.35 20.35 3.61
C GLN A 33 -24.96 20.16 4.25
N GLY A 34 -23.89 20.43 3.51
CA GLY A 34 -22.51 20.29 3.97
C GLY A 34 -21.94 21.58 4.57
N SER A 35 -20.94 21.44 5.44
CA SER A 35 -20.11 22.53 5.96
C SER A 35 -18.64 22.12 5.84
N TYR A 36 -17.87 22.89 5.08
CA TYR A 36 -16.47 22.61 4.75
C TYR A 36 -15.58 23.65 5.40
N THR A 37 -14.52 23.22 6.08
CA THR A 37 -13.53 24.10 6.70
C THR A 37 -12.34 24.22 5.76
N LEU A 38 -11.95 25.44 5.39
CA LEU A 38 -10.78 25.69 4.53
C LEU A 38 -9.76 26.56 5.25
N ALA A 39 -8.49 26.46 4.84
CA ALA A 39 -7.44 27.30 5.40
C ALA A 39 -7.57 28.76 4.91
N GLY A 40 -7.29 29.71 5.80
CA GLY A 40 -7.34 31.14 5.53
C GLY A 40 -8.49 31.86 6.22
N ARG A 41 -8.89 33.01 5.66
CA ARG A 41 -10.07 33.77 6.09
C ARG A 41 -11.17 33.66 5.05
N ASP A 42 -12.41 33.89 5.48
CA ASP A 42 -13.56 33.93 4.59
C ASP A 42 -13.37 34.98 3.49
N PRO A 43 -13.31 34.58 2.20
CA PRO A 43 -13.17 35.47 1.05
C PRO A 43 -14.21 36.60 1.03
N ALA A 44 -15.43 36.35 1.49
CA ALA A 44 -16.51 37.34 1.49
C ALA A 44 -16.23 38.55 2.42
N GLN A 45 -15.31 38.39 3.37
CA GLN A 45 -14.93 39.44 4.32
C GLN A 45 -13.79 40.35 3.81
N GLY A 46 -13.26 40.10 2.60
CA GLY A 46 -12.13 40.85 2.05
C GLY A 46 -10.82 40.63 2.83
N GLY A 47 -9.75 41.34 2.48
CA GLY A 47 -8.49 41.47 3.25
C GLY A 47 -7.50 40.30 3.13
N THR A 48 -6.26 40.54 3.56
CA THR A 48 -5.17 39.56 3.47
C THR A 48 -4.97 38.82 4.78
N THR A 49 -4.99 37.50 4.74
CA THR A 49 -4.43 36.61 5.77
C THR A 49 -3.01 36.24 5.38
N THR A 50 -2.06 36.43 6.29
CA THR A 50 -0.70 35.88 6.15
C THR A 50 -0.50 34.83 7.23
N ILE A 51 -0.38 33.57 6.85
CA ILE A 51 -0.14 32.43 7.75
C ILE A 51 1.37 32.33 7.99
N PRO A 52 1.89 32.58 9.20
CA PRO A 52 3.30 32.37 9.50
C PRO A 52 3.69 30.90 9.29
N THR A 53 4.89 30.64 8.78
CA THR A 53 5.34 29.29 8.43
C THR A 53 6.65 28.92 9.12
N VAL A 54 6.82 27.63 9.40
CA VAL A 54 8.09 27.02 9.80
C VAL A 54 8.43 25.98 8.75
N LEU A 55 9.54 26.16 8.03
CA LEU A 55 10.01 25.20 7.04
C LEU A 55 11.02 24.24 7.68
N ILE A 56 10.75 22.95 7.65
CA ILE A 56 11.56 21.90 8.26
C ILE A 56 12.14 21.01 7.16
N PRO A 57 13.35 21.27 6.66
CA PRO A 57 14.07 20.28 5.88
C PRO A 57 14.49 19.12 6.79
N ILE A 58 14.09 17.90 6.43
CA ILE A 58 14.39 16.70 7.18
C ILE A 58 15.59 16.00 6.52
N ALA A 59 16.60 15.67 7.33
CA ALA A 59 17.60 14.68 6.96
C ALA A 59 17.22 13.32 7.56
N LEU A 60 16.99 12.33 6.68
CA LEU A 60 16.65 10.96 7.05
C LEU A 60 17.91 10.11 7.07
N LEU A 61 18.21 9.47 8.21
CA LEU A 61 19.38 8.61 8.40
C LEU A 61 18.92 7.14 8.44
N PHE A 62 19.35 6.31 7.49
CA PHE A 62 18.89 4.93 7.38
C PHE A 62 19.87 3.95 8.03
N ASP A 63 19.38 3.17 9.01
CA ASP A 63 20.21 2.20 9.72
C ASP A 63 20.59 1.01 8.82
N ALA A 64 19.65 0.56 7.98
CA ALA A 64 19.80 -0.62 7.14
C ALA A 64 20.83 -0.45 6.00
N LYS A 65 21.07 0.79 5.55
CA LYS A 65 22.02 1.08 4.46
C LYS A 65 23.18 1.91 4.99
N LYS A 66 24.41 1.39 4.88
CA LYS A 66 25.62 2.11 5.30
C LYS A 66 26.47 2.53 4.09
N THR A 67 27.05 3.72 4.14
CA THR A 67 28.09 4.22 3.22
C THR A 67 29.35 4.51 4.02
N ALA A 68 30.46 3.83 3.68
CA ALA A 68 31.74 3.95 4.39
C ALA A 68 31.60 3.77 5.94
N GLY A 69 30.74 2.82 6.35
CA GLY A 69 30.49 2.51 7.77
C GLY A 69 29.58 3.50 8.51
N ARG A 70 28.98 4.49 7.83
CA ARG A 70 28.00 5.44 8.39
C ARG A 70 26.64 5.26 7.76
N ASP A 71 25.58 5.69 8.45
CA ASP A 71 24.21 5.66 7.94
C ASP A 71 24.10 6.39 6.61
N PHE A 72 23.31 5.86 5.68
CA PHE A 72 22.97 6.54 4.46
C PHE A 72 22.02 7.70 4.78
N ILE A 73 22.29 8.90 4.24
CA ILE A 73 21.52 10.11 4.56
C ILE A 73 20.82 10.63 3.30
N MET A 74 19.50 10.79 3.39
CA MET A 74 18.70 11.57 2.44
C MET A 74 18.45 12.95 3.05
N ASP A 75 19.15 13.98 2.58
CA ASP A 75 19.14 15.32 3.17
C ASP A 75 18.37 16.32 2.31
N ALA A 76 17.29 16.89 2.86
CA ALA A 76 16.48 17.91 2.20
C ALA A 76 16.99 19.35 2.41
N ALA A 77 18.02 19.58 3.23
CA ALA A 77 18.56 20.92 3.46
C ALA A 77 19.01 21.63 2.16
N PRO A 78 19.64 20.96 1.17
CA PRO A 78 20.01 21.58 -0.11
C PRO A 78 18.81 22.07 -0.94
N ASP A 79 17.61 21.54 -0.70
CA ASP A 79 16.41 21.87 -1.48
C ASP A 79 15.70 23.13 -1.01
N VAL A 80 15.96 23.56 0.22
CA VAL A 80 15.32 24.73 0.86
C VAL A 80 15.31 25.94 -0.05
N THR A 81 16.46 26.29 -0.65
CA THR A 81 16.55 27.46 -1.52
C THR A 81 15.61 27.36 -2.70
N ARG A 82 15.48 26.18 -3.33
CA ARG A 82 14.59 25.99 -4.47
C ARG A 82 13.12 26.03 -4.04
N VAL A 83 12.78 25.48 -2.87
CA VAL A 83 11.44 25.57 -2.30
C VAL A 83 11.03 27.02 -2.01
N LEU A 84 11.92 27.85 -1.44
CA LEU A 84 11.62 29.26 -1.14
C LEU A 84 11.38 30.10 -2.39
N HIS A 85 12.08 29.81 -3.49
CA HIS A 85 11.88 30.48 -4.78
C HIS A 85 10.73 29.90 -5.60
N SER A 86 10.16 28.78 -5.18
CA SER A 86 9.05 28.12 -5.89
C SER A 86 7.71 28.87 -5.70
N PRO A 87 6.68 28.53 -6.49
CA PRO A 87 5.33 29.07 -6.33
C PRO A 87 4.68 28.83 -4.95
N VAL A 88 5.25 27.97 -4.10
CA VAL A 88 4.78 27.78 -2.71
C VAL A 88 4.95 29.06 -1.89
N PHE A 89 6.11 29.72 -1.97
CA PHE A 89 6.45 30.90 -1.17
C PHE A 89 6.63 32.19 -1.98
N SER A 90 6.89 32.06 -3.28
CA SER A 90 7.13 33.18 -4.19
C SER A 90 5.94 33.43 -5.11
N LYS A 91 5.86 34.65 -5.66
CA LYS A 91 4.74 35.06 -6.52
C LYS A 91 4.96 34.64 -7.96
N PHE A 92 3.98 33.96 -8.53
CA PHE A 92 3.95 33.54 -9.92
C PHE A 92 2.63 33.96 -10.57
N ALA A 93 2.66 34.22 -11.88
CA ALA A 93 1.46 34.55 -12.62
C ALA A 93 0.60 33.29 -12.82
N PHE A 94 -0.63 33.33 -12.34
CA PHE A 94 -1.66 32.32 -12.58
C PHE A 94 -2.85 32.92 -13.32
N ALA A 95 -3.68 32.09 -13.94
CA ALA A 95 -4.87 32.54 -14.66
C ALA A 95 -5.84 33.33 -13.77
N ALA A 96 -5.94 32.98 -12.49
CA ALA A 96 -6.75 33.68 -11.50
C ALA A 96 -6.01 34.91 -10.95
N GLY A 97 -6.11 36.05 -11.63
CA GLY A 97 -6.03 37.38 -11.02
C GLY A 97 -4.66 37.86 -10.52
N GLY A 98 -3.59 37.68 -11.31
CA GLY A 98 -2.29 38.33 -11.09
C GLY A 98 -1.23 37.44 -10.43
N ALA A 99 -0.05 38.02 -10.15
CA ALA A 99 1.07 37.28 -9.58
C ALA A 99 0.90 37.06 -8.07
N THR A 100 0.81 35.80 -7.64
CA THR A 100 0.60 35.40 -6.22
C THR A 100 1.17 34.00 -5.94
N GLN A 101 1.03 33.51 -4.70
CA GLN A 101 1.46 32.16 -4.29
C GLN A 101 0.44 31.09 -4.72
N TYR A 102 0.89 29.85 -4.89
CA TYR A 102 0.11 28.71 -5.36
C TYR A 102 -1.21 28.52 -4.58
N ALA A 103 -1.15 28.44 -3.25
CA ALA A 103 -2.33 28.24 -2.40
C ALA A 103 -3.34 29.39 -2.50
N ASP A 104 -2.86 30.63 -2.62
CA ASP A 104 -3.70 31.81 -2.83
C ASP A 104 -4.41 31.76 -4.18
N ALA A 105 -3.65 31.46 -5.25
CA ALA A 105 -4.21 31.33 -6.60
C ALA A 105 -5.25 30.22 -6.69
N MET A 106 -5.01 29.08 -6.02
CA MET A 106 -5.96 27.98 -5.93
C MET A 106 -7.26 28.43 -5.25
N LEU A 107 -7.17 29.03 -4.05
CA LEU A 107 -8.33 29.53 -3.31
C LEU A 107 -9.10 30.61 -4.09
N ARG A 108 -8.41 31.49 -4.81
CA ARG A 108 -9.04 32.51 -5.66
C ARG A 108 -9.71 31.94 -6.89
N THR A 109 -9.22 30.80 -7.40
CA THR A 109 -9.90 30.03 -8.45
C THR A 109 -11.16 29.36 -7.89
N THR A 110 -11.11 28.87 -6.64
CA THR A 110 -12.28 28.33 -5.93
C THR A 110 -13.34 29.40 -5.66
N PHE A 111 -12.95 30.62 -5.26
CA PHE A 111 -13.85 31.72 -4.89
C PHE A 111 -13.62 32.99 -5.73
N PRO A 112 -13.91 32.97 -7.04
CA PRO A 112 -13.51 34.04 -7.97
C PRO A 112 -14.35 35.32 -7.84
N ARG A 113 -15.50 35.27 -7.15
CA ARG A 113 -16.42 36.42 -7.00
C ARG A 113 -16.03 37.38 -5.88
N ALA A 114 -15.17 36.96 -4.97
CA ALA A 114 -14.71 37.79 -3.87
C ALA A 114 -13.47 38.58 -4.29
N GLU A 115 -13.44 39.89 -4.01
CA GLU A 115 -12.34 40.78 -4.37
C GLU A 115 -11.58 41.28 -3.14
N GLY A 116 -10.36 41.77 -3.35
CA GLY A 116 -9.58 42.46 -2.31
C GLY A 116 -9.15 41.57 -1.13
N TRP A 117 -9.09 40.25 -1.31
CA TRP A 117 -8.65 39.29 -0.29
C TRP A 117 -7.52 38.39 -0.79
N HIS A 118 -6.73 37.87 0.16
CA HIS A 118 -5.66 36.92 -0.09
C HIS A 118 -5.45 35.99 1.10
N THR A 119 -4.98 34.76 0.86
CA THR A 119 -4.41 33.86 1.87
C THR A 119 -2.99 33.50 1.47
N LEU A 120 -2.02 34.16 2.10
CA LEU A 120 -0.60 34.03 1.79
C LEU A 120 0.12 33.24 2.88
N LEU A 121 1.12 32.47 2.49
CA LEU A 121 2.15 31.94 3.39
C LEU A 121 3.19 33.04 3.66
N GLY A 122 3.45 33.28 4.93
CA GLY A 122 4.54 34.15 5.37
C GLY A 122 5.90 33.57 5.00
N GLN A 123 6.93 34.41 5.02
CA GLN A 123 8.31 33.94 4.88
C GLN A 123 8.65 32.98 6.03
N PRO A 124 9.12 31.77 5.74
CA PRO A 124 9.32 30.76 6.76
C PRO A 124 10.55 31.03 7.61
N THR A 125 10.47 30.67 8.89
CA THR A 125 11.68 30.36 9.65
C THR A 125 12.13 28.94 9.33
N VAL A 126 13.36 28.76 8.87
CA VAL A 126 13.90 27.43 8.55
C VAL A 126 14.43 26.77 9.82
N ARG A 127 13.98 25.55 10.12
CA ARG A 127 14.41 24.74 11.27
C ARG A 127 14.66 23.29 10.83
N PRO A 128 15.91 22.91 10.52
CA PRO A 128 16.22 21.54 10.12
C PRO A 128 15.91 20.51 11.21
N ALA A 129 15.54 19.30 10.79
CA ALA A 129 15.35 18.14 11.67
C ALA A 129 16.18 16.95 11.18
N LYS A 130 16.54 16.06 12.10
CA LYS A 130 17.21 14.80 11.79
C LYS A 130 16.40 13.66 12.37
N ILE A 131 16.09 12.66 11.55
CA ILE A 131 15.29 11.51 11.95
C ILE A 131 16.00 10.25 11.49
N THR A 132 16.31 9.37 12.43
CA THR A 132 16.84 8.03 12.13
C THR A 132 15.67 7.12 11.76
N ILE A 133 15.78 6.44 10.63
CA ILE A 133 14.86 5.41 10.13
C ILE A 133 15.48 4.04 10.47
N PRO A 134 14.95 3.34 11.49
CA PRO A 134 15.41 2.00 11.82
C PRO A 134 15.05 1.00 10.73
N ALA A 135 15.73 -0.14 10.71
CA ALA A 135 15.33 -1.27 9.89
C ALA A 135 13.86 -1.65 10.24
N GLY A 136 13.02 -1.80 9.22
CA GLY A 136 11.57 -2.07 9.37
C GLY A 136 10.66 -0.85 9.21
N TYR A 137 11.21 0.37 9.22
CA TYR A 137 10.45 1.62 9.03
C TYR A 137 10.75 2.34 7.71
N GLY A 138 11.62 1.76 6.89
CA GLY A 138 11.89 2.22 5.55
C GLY A 138 13.17 1.63 4.96
N TYR A 139 13.39 1.90 3.68
CA TYR A 139 14.57 1.47 2.95
C TYR A 139 14.90 2.45 1.82
N ILE A 140 16.10 2.30 1.24
CA ILE A 140 16.59 3.11 0.14
C ILE A 140 16.78 2.26 -1.10
N LEU A 141 16.18 2.72 -2.20
CA LEU A 141 16.47 2.24 -3.54
C LEU A 141 17.44 3.20 -4.24
N THR A 142 18.38 2.68 -5.01
CA THR A 142 19.40 3.40 -5.77
C THR A 142 19.50 2.80 -7.17
N SER A 143 19.19 3.59 -8.19
CA SER A 143 19.38 3.18 -9.58
C SER A 143 20.87 3.11 -9.89
N LYS A 144 21.36 1.95 -10.33
CA LYS A 144 22.76 1.76 -10.74
C LYS A 144 23.12 2.59 -11.97
N LYS A 145 22.18 2.78 -12.91
CA LYS A 145 22.37 3.55 -14.15
C LYS A 145 22.52 5.04 -13.88
N THR A 146 21.71 5.60 -12.99
CA THR A 146 21.64 7.06 -12.78
C THR A 146 22.38 7.52 -11.53
N GLY A 147 22.60 6.63 -10.55
CA GLY A 147 23.08 6.98 -9.22
C GLY A 147 22.03 7.67 -8.33
N GLY A 148 20.86 8.00 -8.88
CA GLY A 148 19.74 8.58 -8.13
C GLY A 148 19.23 7.62 -7.08
N SER A 149 18.77 8.15 -5.95
CA SER A 149 18.19 7.36 -4.85
C SER A 149 16.78 7.83 -4.51
N LEU A 150 15.95 6.88 -4.10
CA LEU A 150 14.58 7.06 -3.63
C LEU A 150 14.42 6.37 -2.28
N ALA A 151 13.91 7.08 -1.30
CA ALA A 151 13.53 6.52 -0.01
C ALA A 151 12.06 6.09 0.00
N ILE A 152 11.75 4.97 0.65
CA ILE A 152 10.39 4.50 0.94
C ILE A 152 10.28 4.37 2.45
N VAL A 153 9.40 5.14 3.08
CA VAL A 153 9.37 5.34 4.55
C VAL A 153 7.95 5.24 5.10
N ASP A 154 7.81 4.70 6.31
CA ASP A 154 6.57 4.75 7.09
C ASP A 154 6.25 6.21 7.45
N ILE A 155 5.16 6.73 6.89
CA ILE A 155 4.77 8.12 7.13
C ILE A 155 4.36 8.39 8.57
N GLU A 156 3.77 7.40 9.26
CA GLU A 156 3.33 7.57 10.63
C GLU A 156 4.52 7.61 11.58
N PHE A 157 5.50 6.73 11.36
CA PHE A 157 6.75 6.77 12.10
C PHE A 157 7.42 8.13 11.93
N LEU A 158 7.56 8.59 10.68
CA LEU A 158 8.20 9.87 10.38
C LEU A 158 7.47 11.04 11.05
N GLN A 159 6.13 11.07 10.96
CA GLN A 159 5.31 12.09 11.61
C GLN A 159 5.51 12.10 13.13
N LYS A 160 5.43 10.92 13.77
CA LYS A 160 5.60 10.77 15.22
C LYS A 160 6.99 11.24 15.66
N GLU A 161 8.04 10.87 14.94
CA GLU A 161 9.42 11.30 15.24
C GLU A 161 9.64 12.80 15.03
N LEU A 162 9.04 13.40 13.99
CA LEU A 162 9.10 14.83 13.75
C LEU A 162 8.49 15.62 14.92
N PHE A 163 7.27 15.27 15.33
CA PHE A 163 6.56 16.03 16.37
C PHE A 163 7.03 15.75 17.80
N LYS A 164 7.76 14.65 18.04
CA LYS A 164 8.56 14.48 19.26
C LYS A 164 9.65 15.56 19.40
N GLN A 165 10.21 16.03 18.28
CA GLN A 165 11.29 17.01 18.26
C GLN A 165 10.81 18.47 18.13
N LEU A 166 9.52 18.67 17.83
CA LEU A 166 8.94 19.98 17.55
C LEU A 166 7.84 20.34 18.55
N PRO A 167 8.08 21.28 19.49
CA PRO A 167 7.02 21.78 20.36
C PRO A 167 5.92 22.47 19.54
N ARG A 168 4.74 22.64 20.14
CA ARG A 168 3.60 23.32 19.50
C ARG A 168 3.99 24.67 18.88
N GLN A 169 3.60 24.87 17.64
CA GLN A 169 3.84 26.06 16.83
C GLN A 169 2.54 26.86 16.71
N GLU A 170 2.20 27.62 17.75
CA GLU A 170 0.94 28.36 17.81
C GLU A 170 0.76 29.33 16.63
N GLY A 171 -0.38 29.21 15.94
CA GLY A 171 -0.75 30.04 14.80
C GLY A 171 0.14 29.88 13.56
N LYS A 172 1.09 28.94 13.54
CA LYS A 172 1.99 28.71 12.39
C LYS A 172 1.65 27.42 11.66
N LEU A 173 1.87 27.41 10.35
CA LEU A 173 1.87 26.19 9.55
C LEU A 173 3.28 25.59 9.53
N VAL A 174 3.41 24.34 9.95
CA VAL A 174 4.64 23.56 9.78
C VAL A 174 4.65 22.97 8.37
N ILE A 175 5.67 23.31 7.57
CA ILE A 175 5.90 22.69 6.28
C ILE A 175 7.17 21.86 6.39
N ALA A 176 7.02 20.54 6.44
CA ALA A 176 8.12 19.59 6.50
C ALA A 176 8.42 19.05 5.10
N ILE A 177 9.69 19.02 4.72
CA ILE A 177 10.14 18.51 3.42
C ILE A 177 11.19 17.42 3.57
N THR A 178 11.05 16.35 2.81
CA THR A 178 12.06 15.30 2.60
C THR A 178 12.65 15.41 1.20
N HIS A 179 13.75 14.71 0.94
CA HIS A 179 14.38 14.63 -0.38
C HIS A 179 14.09 13.27 -1.00
N ASN A 180 13.59 13.22 -2.25
CA ASN A 180 13.32 12.00 -3.02
C ASN A 180 12.77 10.86 -2.13
N THR A 181 11.65 11.11 -1.46
CA THR A 181 11.03 10.16 -0.53
C THR A 181 9.57 9.97 -0.88
N THR A 182 9.15 8.72 -1.05
CA THR A 182 7.75 8.32 -1.09
C THR A 182 7.41 7.55 0.19
N TYR A 183 6.13 7.36 0.46
CA TYR A 183 5.69 6.82 1.74
C TYR A 183 4.68 5.70 1.61
N TYR A 184 4.67 4.84 2.62
CA TYR A 184 3.59 3.91 2.90
C TYR A 184 2.89 4.27 4.21
N ALA A 185 1.66 3.78 4.40
CA ALA A 185 0.78 4.13 5.51
C ALA A 185 0.45 2.93 6.43
N GLU A 186 -0.16 3.20 7.59
CA GLU A 186 -0.60 2.21 8.59
C GLU A 186 0.52 1.29 9.14
N GLY A 187 1.80 1.64 8.95
CA GLY A 187 2.92 0.74 9.24
C GLY A 187 2.99 -0.49 8.33
N ASP A 188 2.22 -0.51 7.24
CA ASP A 188 2.11 -1.60 6.29
C ASP A 188 2.62 -1.14 4.92
N ALA A 189 3.75 -1.68 4.48
CA ALA A 189 4.34 -1.26 3.22
C ALA A 189 3.52 -1.74 2.00
N THR A 190 2.55 -2.64 2.16
CA THR A 190 1.58 -2.99 1.11
C THR A 190 0.52 -1.91 0.85
N LEU A 191 0.49 -0.89 1.71
CA LEU A 191 -0.25 0.35 1.57
C LEU A 191 0.67 1.48 1.10
N CYS A 192 1.33 1.26 -0.03
CA CYS A 192 2.12 2.25 -0.77
C CYS A 192 1.36 2.73 -2.03
N CYS A 193 1.65 3.88 -2.63
CA CYS A 193 2.58 4.91 -2.18
C CYS A 193 1.92 6.28 -2.16
N SER A 194 2.40 7.18 -1.29
CA SER A 194 2.03 8.59 -1.26
C SER A 194 3.23 9.52 -1.38
N TRP A 195 2.96 10.78 -1.69
CA TRP A 195 3.95 11.84 -1.73
C TRP A 195 4.10 12.61 -0.42
N GLY A 196 3.25 12.32 0.56
CA GLY A 196 3.25 12.97 1.85
C GLY A 196 1.90 12.85 2.56
N THR A 197 1.66 13.77 3.49
CA THR A 197 0.41 13.91 4.22
C THR A 197 0.25 15.34 4.75
N HIS A 198 -0.92 15.66 5.30
CA HIS A 198 -1.23 16.97 5.82
C HIS A 198 -2.20 16.89 7.02
N GLY A 199 -2.45 18.04 7.65
CA GLY A 199 -3.53 18.19 8.62
C GLY A 199 -3.05 18.61 9.99
N VAL A 200 -3.56 17.98 11.05
CA VAL A 200 -3.25 18.29 12.45
C VAL A 200 -2.68 17.06 13.12
N ASP A 201 -1.50 17.21 13.72
CA ASP A 201 -0.98 16.22 14.64
C ASP A 201 -1.71 16.35 15.98
N SER A 202 -2.60 15.41 16.30
CA SER A 202 -3.46 15.48 17.48
C SER A 202 -2.69 15.45 18.81
N ALA A 203 -1.48 14.88 18.83
CA ALA A 203 -0.64 14.83 20.03
C ALA A 203 -0.05 16.21 20.39
N SER A 204 0.46 16.96 19.41
CA SER A 204 1.08 18.26 19.62
C SER A 204 0.15 19.46 19.36
N GLY A 205 -0.95 19.24 18.62
CA GLY A 205 -1.84 20.27 18.10
C GLY A 205 -1.21 21.11 16.98
N ASN A 206 -0.10 20.65 16.39
CA ASN A 206 0.54 21.32 15.26
C ASN A 206 -0.25 21.10 13.98
N THR A 207 -0.49 22.16 13.24
CA THR A 207 -0.99 22.07 11.86
C THR A 207 0.18 21.96 10.91
N PHE A 208 0.12 21.04 9.94
CA PHE A 208 1.26 20.74 9.09
C PHE A 208 0.91 20.29 7.66
N VAL A 209 1.92 20.40 6.81
CA VAL A 209 2.05 19.77 5.50
C VAL A 209 3.40 19.05 5.50
N LEU A 210 3.40 17.77 5.15
CA LEU A 210 4.60 16.97 4.92
C LEU A 210 4.61 16.54 3.46
N GLY A 211 5.67 16.83 2.71
CA GLY A 211 5.82 16.39 1.33
C GLY A 211 7.28 16.17 0.95
N SER A 212 7.52 15.64 -0.24
CA SER A 212 8.88 15.49 -0.77
C SER A 212 9.27 16.60 -1.74
N TYR A 213 10.57 16.88 -1.84
CA TYR A 213 11.17 17.62 -2.94
C TYR A 213 11.93 16.65 -3.85
N LEU A 214 11.62 16.66 -5.15
CA LEU A 214 12.18 15.71 -6.11
C LEU A 214 13.29 16.34 -6.95
N HIS A 215 14.50 15.82 -6.82
CA HIS A 215 15.65 16.28 -7.61
C HIS A 215 16.70 15.18 -7.76
N GLY A 216 17.08 14.88 -9.01
CA GLY A 216 18.02 13.79 -9.29
C GLY A 216 17.49 12.41 -8.87
N ALA A 217 16.17 12.27 -8.80
CA ALA A 217 15.51 11.00 -8.50
C ALA A 217 15.77 9.98 -9.64
N PRO A 218 15.69 8.66 -9.35
CA PRO A 218 15.69 7.62 -10.37
C PRO A 218 14.62 7.88 -11.45
N THR A 219 14.87 7.45 -12.69
CA THR A 219 13.99 7.69 -13.86
C THR A 219 12.59 7.09 -13.75
N VAL A 220 12.35 6.22 -12.78
CA VAL A 220 11.03 5.67 -12.48
C VAL A 220 10.11 6.68 -11.78
N VAL A 221 10.69 7.75 -11.21
CA VAL A 221 9.97 8.89 -10.65
C VAL A 221 9.69 9.89 -11.77
N GLU A 222 8.41 10.09 -12.08
CA GLU A 222 7.97 10.99 -13.17
C GLU A 222 7.71 12.42 -12.69
N ASP A 223 7.30 12.58 -11.43
CA ASP A 223 7.08 13.90 -10.81
C ASP A 223 8.39 14.62 -10.48
N GLY A 224 8.35 15.95 -10.39
CA GLY A 224 9.54 16.79 -10.22
C GLY A 224 9.41 17.88 -9.16
N ASP A 225 10.55 18.30 -8.61
CA ASP A 225 10.72 19.46 -7.74
C ASP A 225 9.69 19.61 -6.61
N VAL A 226 8.85 20.64 -6.63
CA VAL A 226 7.84 20.97 -5.62
C VAL A 226 6.49 20.33 -5.91
N GLN A 227 6.33 19.55 -6.98
CA GLN A 227 5.04 18.95 -7.34
C GLN A 227 4.41 18.16 -6.18
N PRO A 228 5.12 17.22 -5.51
CA PRO A 228 4.59 16.54 -4.31
C PRO A 228 4.18 17.48 -3.18
N LEU A 229 4.96 18.55 -2.95
CA LEU A 229 4.66 19.52 -1.91
C LEU A 229 3.42 20.35 -2.24
N THR A 230 3.22 20.70 -3.51
CA THR A 230 2.04 21.47 -3.96
C THR A 230 0.77 20.65 -3.91
N GLN A 231 0.86 19.32 -4.10
CA GLN A 231 -0.22 18.37 -3.84
C GLN A 231 -0.66 18.44 -2.37
N GLN A 232 0.24 18.15 -1.45
CA GLN A 232 -0.09 18.08 -0.02
C GLN A 232 -0.51 19.44 0.55
N LEU A 233 0.03 20.54 0.02
CA LEU A 233 -0.43 21.88 0.36
C LEU A 233 -1.86 22.14 -0.14
N ALA A 234 -2.24 21.71 -1.34
CA ALA A 234 -3.60 21.88 -1.83
C ALA A 234 -4.62 21.09 -1.01
N GLU A 235 -4.31 19.83 -0.71
CA GLU A 235 -5.14 18.99 0.16
C GLU A 235 -5.33 19.66 1.52
N PHE A 236 -4.25 20.17 2.13
CA PHE A 236 -4.31 20.94 3.38
C PHE A 236 -5.22 22.16 3.31
N ILE A 237 -5.15 22.93 2.22
CA ILE A 237 -6.00 24.11 2.05
C ILE A 237 -7.48 23.72 2.01
N ASN A 238 -7.80 22.60 1.35
CA ASN A 238 -9.15 22.06 1.26
C ASN A 238 -9.59 21.28 2.51
N ASP A 239 -8.68 20.77 3.34
CA ASP A 239 -8.97 20.00 4.55
C ASP A 239 -7.95 20.21 5.68
N PRO A 240 -7.90 21.41 6.30
CA PRO A 240 -6.87 21.77 7.26
C PRO A 240 -7.03 21.08 8.62
N LEU A 241 -8.12 20.34 8.83
CA LEU A 241 -8.44 19.64 10.08
C LEU A 241 -8.32 18.12 9.95
N HIS A 242 -7.84 17.60 8.81
CA HIS A 242 -7.54 16.19 8.64
C HIS A 242 -6.60 15.70 9.76
N ASP A 243 -6.83 14.49 10.29
CA ASP A 243 -5.85 13.82 11.16
C ASP A 243 -5.44 12.51 10.48
N PRO A 244 -4.22 12.44 9.92
CA PRO A 244 -3.78 11.29 9.15
C PRO A 244 -3.54 10.04 9.99
N LEU A 245 -3.37 10.17 11.31
CA LEU A 245 -3.20 9.03 12.22
C LEU A 245 -4.54 8.44 12.69
N VAL A 246 -5.66 9.05 12.32
CA VAL A 246 -7.00 8.59 12.71
C VAL A 246 -7.73 8.04 11.48
N HIS A 247 -7.70 6.71 11.34
CA HIS A 247 -8.34 5.97 10.26
C HIS A 247 -9.01 4.70 10.79
N GLY A 248 -9.97 4.14 10.03
CA GLY A 248 -10.66 2.90 10.39
C GLY A 248 -12.19 2.95 10.25
N ARG A 249 -12.82 1.78 10.25
CA ARG A 249 -14.28 1.69 10.11
C ARG A 249 -14.98 2.25 11.35
N ASN A 250 -15.96 3.12 11.15
CA ASN A 250 -16.76 3.78 12.20
C ASN A 250 -15.99 4.71 13.14
N VAL A 251 -14.75 5.08 12.78
CA VAL A 251 -14.01 6.13 13.49
C VAL A 251 -14.44 7.48 12.94
N ARG A 252 -14.81 8.41 13.81
CA ARG A 252 -15.10 9.78 13.39
C ARG A 252 -13.77 10.50 13.16
N THR A 253 -13.38 10.65 11.92
CA THR A 253 -12.18 11.39 11.53
C THR A 253 -12.45 12.89 11.61
N ALA A 254 -11.45 13.66 12.06
CA ALA A 254 -11.47 15.11 11.90
C ALA A 254 -11.23 15.46 10.42
N GLY A 255 -11.67 16.65 10.02
CA GLY A 255 -11.57 17.11 8.63
C GLY A 255 -12.91 17.16 7.89
N ASN A 256 -12.81 17.50 6.61
CA ASN A 256 -13.93 17.61 5.70
C ASN A 256 -14.35 16.23 5.17
N THR A 257 -15.65 16.03 5.05
CA THR A 257 -16.22 14.80 4.48
C THR A 257 -17.02 15.15 3.24
N PHE A 258 -16.74 14.42 2.17
CA PHE A 258 -17.36 14.56 0.86
C PHE A 258 -18.18 13.31 0.52
N PRO A 259 -19.16 13.41 -0.40
CA PRO A 259 -19.70 12.22 -1.04
C PRO A 259 -18.58 11.36 -1.61
N GLY A 260 -18.73 10.04 -1.52
CA GLY A 260 -17.79 9.12 -2.15
C GLY A 260 -17.66 9.46 -3.64
N TRP A 261 -16.44 9.62 -4.17
CA TRP A 261 -16.22 10.02 -5.56
C TRP A 261 -15.52 8.95 -6.38
N THR A 262 -15.93 8.78 -7.64
CA THR A 262 -15.26 7.87 -8.56
C THR A 262 -14.04 8.50 -9.19
N ARG A 263 -12.97 7.71 -9.33
CA ARG A 263 -11.78 8.07 -10.10
C ARG A 263 -12.14 8.33 -11.58
N PRO A 264 -11.66 9.42 -12.22
CA PRO A 264 -11.88 9.72 -13.63
C PRO A 264 -11.58 8.54 -14.59
N ALA A 265 -12.42 8.36 -15.63
CA ALA A 265 -12.32 7.21 -16.54
C ALA A 265 -11.17 7.27 -17.56
N SER A 266 -10.47 8.40 -17.67
CA SER A 266 -9.22 8.54 -18.45
C SER A 266 -8.04 7.76 -17.85
N MET A 267 -8.27 7.01 -16.76
CA MET A 267 -7.28 6.28 -15.97
C MET A 267 -7.04 4.84 -16.47
N ARG A 268 -5.83 4.33 -16.21
CA ARG A 268 -5.34 3.03 -16.70
C ARG A 268 -6.14 1.86 -16.09
N PRO A 269 -6.34 0.75 -16.83
CA PRO A 269 -6.89 -0.48 -16.26
C PRO A 269 -5.97 -1.02 -15.14
N GLY A 270 -6.54 -1.44 -14.00
CA GLY A 270 -5.78 -2.09 -12.92
C GLY A 270 -5.76 -1.37 -11.57
N ASP A 271 -6.32 -0.17 -11.46
CA ASP A 271 -6.52 0.50 -10.17
C ASP A 271 -7.59 -0.28 -9.37
N GLN A 272 -7.20 -0.90 -8.24
CA GLN A 272 -8.05 -1.75 -7.37
C GLN A 272 -9.31 -1.10 -6.77
N GLY A 273 -9.78 0.02 -7.29
CA GLY A 273 -11.09 0.57 -6.99
C GLY A 273 -11.43 1.73 -7.92
N GLY A 274 -12.69 1.77 -8.36
CA GLY A 274 -13.22 2.94 -9.08
C GLY A 274 -13.46 4.16 -8.19
N CYS A 275 -13.05 4.16 -6.92
CA CYS A 275 -13.46 5.12 -5.90
C CYS A 275 -12.28 5.66 -5.10
N GLY A 276 -12.19 6.98 -4.92
CA GLY A 276 -11.19 7.62 -4.07
C GLY A 276 -11.54 7.59 -2.59
N GLY A 277 -12.82 7.68 -2.24
CA GLY A 277 -13.28 7.73 -0.85
C GLY A 277 -14.07 9.00 -0.57
N THR A 278 -14.17 9.37 0.71
CA THR A 278 -14.99 10.50 1.20
C THR A 278 -14.14 11.71 1.65
N GLY A 279 -12.85 11.75 1.30
CA GLY A 279 -11.94 12.85 1.62
C GLY A 279 -11.54 13.67 0.39
N VAL A 280 -10.68 14.68 0.59
CA VAL A 280 -10.07 15.52 -0.46
C VAL A 280 -9.04 14.78 -1.33
N ALA A 281 -8.73 13.54 -1.01
CA ALA A 281 -7.83 12.68 -1.76
C ALA A 281 -8.22 11.21 -1.52
N SER A 282 -7.55 10.28 -2.19
CA SER A 282 -7.83 8.86 -2.00
C SER A 282 -7.48 8.40 -0.58
N ALA A 283 -8.22 7.43 -0.04
CA ALA A 283 -7.85 6.79 1.22
C ALA A 283 -6.43 6.17 1.16
N TYR A 284 -5.69 6.26 2.27
CA TYR A 284 -4.33 5.74 2.49
C TYR A 284 -3.21 6.39 1.69
N PHE A 285 -3.38 6.56 0.38
CA PHE A 285 -2.33 7.06 -0.51
C PHE A 285 -2.37 8.56 -0.71
N LEU A 286 -3.44 9.24 -0.27
CA LEU A 286 -3.66 10.67 -0.48
C LEU A 286 -3.40 11.10 -1.93
N LEU A 287 -3.82 10.27 -2.89
CA LEU A 287 -3.71 10.59 -4.31
C LEU A 287 -4.83 11.54 -4.70
N GLU A 288 -4.47 12.61 -5.41
CA GLU A 288 -5.43 13.51 -6.03
C GLU A 288 -6.19 12.75 -7.14
N PRO A 289 -7.43 13.14 -7.47
CA PRO A 289 -8.16 12.57 -8.61
C PRO A 289 -7.49 12.82 -9.98
N THR A 290 -6.40 13.58 -10.02
CA THR A 290 -5.53 13.84 -11.17
C THR A 290 -4.27 12.97 -11.19
N ASP A 291 -4.03 12.17 -10.14
CA ASP A 291 -2.95 11.19 -10.05
C ASP A 291 -3.45 9.83 -10.54
N THR A 292 -2.88 9.30 -11.64
CA THR A 292 -3.48 8.18 -12.39
C THR A 292 -2.73 6.85 -12.22
N ASN A 293 -2.27 6.53 -11.01
CA ASN A 293 -1.31 5.44 -10.80
C ASN A 293 -1.96 4.15 -10.29
N PRO A 294 -1.51 2.99 -10.81
CA PRO A 294 -1.77 1.70 -10.21
C PRO A 294 -1.47 1.71 -8.71
N LYS A 295 -2.26 0.95 -7.96
CA LYS A 295 -2.04 0.76 -6.52
C LYS A 295 -0.59 0.31 -6.28
N ASN A 296 0.08 0.89 -5.27
CA ASN A 296 1.48 0.60 -4.93
C ASN A 296 2.55 1.06 -5.91
N ASN A 297 2.18 1.82 -6.95
CA ASN A 297 3.16 2.54 -7.75
C ASN A 297 3.55 3.87 -7.09
N ILE A 298 4.71 4.37 -7.49
CA ILE A 298 5.13 5.74 -7.22
C ILE A 298 4.08 6.68 -7.81
N PRO A 299 3.58 7.68 -7.05
CA PRO A 299 2.65 8.63 -7.62
C PRO A 299 3.31 9.42 -8.75
N ALA A 300 2.55 9.63 -9.80
CA ALA A 300 2.89 10.39 -10.99
C ALA A 300 1.63 11.09 -11.51
N SER A 301 1.80 12.33 -11.93
CA SER A 301 0.74 13.11 -12.55
C SER A 301 1.31 14.05 -13.60
N ARG A 302 0.44 14.55 -14.48
CA ARG A 302 0.87 15.55 -15.45
C ARG A 302 0.95 16.92 -14.75
N PRO A 303 2.12 17.57 -14.72
CA PRO A 303 2.26 18.86 -14.06
C PRO A 303 1.82 20.03 -14.93
N VAL A 304 1.55 21.16 -14.28
CA VAL A 304 1.64 22.49 -14.92
C VAL A 304 3.00 23.08 -14.59
N VAL A 305 3.71 23.54 -15.62
CA VAL A 305 5.04 24.13 -15.45
C VAL A 305 4.93 25.65 -15.23
N ALA A 306 5.37 26.11 -14.07
CA ALA A 306 5.53 27.52 -13.75
C ALA A 306 6.98 27.95 -13.97
N HIS A 307 7.19 29.05 -14.69
CA HIS A 307 8.52 29.58 -14.97
C HIS A 307 8.77 30.88 -14.21
N ALA A 308 9.91 30.97 -13.51
CA ALA A 308 10.44 32.21 -12.96
C ALA A 308 11.96 32.24 -13.09
N ASP A 309 12.50 33.37 -13.53
CA ASP A 309 13.95 33.62 -13.65
C ASP A 309 14.72 32.51 -14.39
N GLY A 310 14.09 31.90 -15.41
CA GLY A 310 14.68 30.81 -16.19
C GLY A 310 14.64 29.43 -15.53
N VAL A 311 14.06 29.31 -14.33
CA VAL A 311 13.82 28.05 -13.61
C VAL A 311 12.39 27.56 -13.88
N ALA A 312 12.24 26.27 -14.12
CA ALA A 312 10.96 25.59 -14.23
C ALA A 312 10.60 24.92 -12.90
N TYR A 313 9.35 25.07 -12.47
CA TYR A 313 8.75 24.39 -11.33
C TYR A 313 7.52 23.62 -11.79
N HIS A 314 7.42 22.35 -11.42
CA HIS A 314 6.29 21.49 -11.71
C HIS A 314 5.27 21.60 -10.58
N LEU A 315 4.02 21.90 -10.95
CA LEU A 315 2.91 22.07 -10.02
C LEU A 315 1.91 20.95 -10.22
N GLN A 316 1.45 20.38 -9.11
CA GLN A 316 0.39 19.37 -9.13
C GLN A 316 -0.90 19.98 -9.65
N ASN A 317 -1.57 19.29 -10.56
CA ASN A 317 -2.98 19.57 -10.85
C ASN A 317 -3.82 18.98 -9.72
N VAL A 318 -4.71 19.74 -9.10
CA VAL A 318 -5.48 19.31 -7.92
C VAL A 318 -6.95 19.57 -8.14
N ALA A 319 -7.81 18.80 -7.46
CA ALA A 319 -9.23 19.08 -7.46
C ALA A 319 -9.56 20.30 -6.57
N LEU A 320 -10.36 21.19 -7.11
CA LEU A 320 -10.94 22.30 -6.36
C LEU A 320 -12.20 21.84 -5.63
N LEU A 321 -12.60 22.57 -4.59
CA LEU A 321 -13.84 22.31 -3.85
C LEU A 321 -15.08 22.09 -4.76
N PRO A 322 -15.32 22.85 -5.84
CA PRO A 322 -16.46 22.63 -6.74
C PRO A 322 -16.47 21.26 -7.42
N TRP A 323 -15.32 20.59 -7.53
CA TRP A 323 -15.26 19.23 -8.06
C TRP A 323 -15.95 18.25 -7.11
N TYR A 324 -15.66 18.34 -5.81
CA TYR A 324 -16.21 17.43 -4.80
C TYR A 324 -17.69 17.64 -4.51
N ILE A 325 -18.16 18.90 -4.52
CA ILE A 325 -19.49 19.26 -4.01
C ILE A 325 -20.41 19.86 -5.06
N GLY A 326 -19.93 20.01 -6.29
CA GLY A 326 -20.64 20.68 -7.38
C GLY A 326 -20.63 22.20 -7.26
N VAL A 327 -21.22 22.86 -8.26
CA VAL A 327 -21.33 24.32 -8.29
C VAL A 327 -22.34 24.79 -7.25
N SER A 328 -21.95 25.79 -6.45
CA SER A 328 -22.81 26.43 -5.44
C SER A 328 -22.48 27.93 -5.31
N ASP A 329 -23.35 28.69 -4.63
CA ASP A 329 -23.25 30.15 -4.57
C ASP A 329 -21.93 30.62 -3.94
N GLY A 330 -21.15 31.39 -4.71
CA GLY A 330 -19.86 31.93 -4.29
C GLY A 330 -18.66 31.14 -4.80
N LEU A 331 -18.86 29.90 -5.29
CA LEU A 331 -17.82 29.10 -5.93
C LEU A 331 -17.64 29.45 -7.42
N GLY A 332 -16.43 29.19 -7.91
CA GLY A 332 -16.09 29.21 -9.33
C GLY A 332 -16.64 28.00 -10.08
N SER A 333 -16.52 28.04 -11.41
CA SER A 333 -16.93 26.96 -12.31
C SER A 333 -15.80 26.01 -12.71
N ALA A 334 -14.56 26.30 -12.31
CA ALA A 334 -13.42 25.41 -12.52
C ALA A 334 -13.43 24.27 -11.50
N TYR A 335 -13.05 23.07 -11.95
CA TYR A 335 -12.97 21.89 -11.09
C TYR A 335 -11.54 21.50 -10.73
N SER A 336 -10.55 21.98 -11.46
CA SER A 336 -9.15 21.73 -11.19
C SER A 336 -8.30 23.00 -11.33
N PHE A 337 -7.12 22.95 -10.71
CA PHE A 337 -6.12 24.00 -10.74
C PHE A 337 -4.72 23.35 -10.72
N PRO A 338 -3.67 23.93 -11.35
CA PRO A 338 -3.70 25.12 -12.20
C PRO A 338 -4.35 24.90 -13.58
N ASP A 339 -4.37 23.68 -14.10
CA ASP A 339 -5.02 23.37 -15.37
C ASP A 339 -6.51 23.09 -15.16
N SER A 340 -7.36 24.02 -15.58
CA SER A 340 -8.83 23.86 -15.56
C SER A 340 -9.36 22.73 -16.44
N GLN A 341 -8.53 22.15 -17.32
CA GLN A 341 -8.91 21.04 -18.20
C GLN A 341 -8.49 19.68 -17.62
N ALA A 342 -7.75 19.65 -16.51
CA ALA A 342 -7.40 18.39 -15.85
C ALA A 342 -8.65 17.66 -15.31
N LEU A 343 -9.65 18.41 -14.84
CA LEU A 343 -10.99 17.92 -14.49
C LEU A 343 -12.04 18.81 -15.16
N THR A 344 -12.82 18.27 -16.09
CA THR A 344 -13.81 19.04 -16.87
C THR A 344 -15.24 18.93 -16.35
N ASP A 345 -15.49 17.98 -15.46
CA ASP A 345 -16.80 17.68 -14.89
C ASP A 345 -16.70 17.49 -13.37
N PRO A 346 -17.79 17.74 -12.61
CA PRO A 346 -17.79 17.47 -11.17
C PRO A 346 -17.62 15.98 -10.88
N ALA A 347 -17.21 15.66 -9.65
CA ALA A 347 -17.04 14.29 -9.18
C ALA A 347 -18.33 13.48 -9.37
N LYS A 348 -18.20 12.30 -9.96
CA LYS A 348 -19.30 11.34 -10.03
C LYS A 348 -19.37 10.58 -8.71
N PRO A 349 -20.57 10.34 -8.17
CA PRO A 349 -20.69 9.60 -6.93
C PRO A 349 -20.21 8.17 -7.11
N CYS A 350 -19.45 7.71 -6.12
CA CYS A 350 -19.14 6.30 -5.96
C CYS A 350 -20.44 5.48 -5.95
N PRO A 351 -20.49 4.38 -6.71
CA PRO A 351 -21.52 3.39 -6.50
C PRO A 351 -21.56 3.05 -5.02
N ALA A 352 -22.75 3.07 -4.41
CA ALA A 352 -22.89 2.73 -3.01
C ALA A 352 -22.19 1.37 -2.76
N ARG A 353 -21.22 1.34 -1.84
CA ARG A 353 -20.70 0.06 -1.30
C ARG A 353 -21.83 -0.55 -0.47
N GLY A 354 -22.79 -1.18 -1.15
CA GLY A 354 -24.11 -1.41 -0.57
C GLY A 354 -25.01 -2.28 -1.41
N GLY A 355 -24.52 -3.48 -1.71
CA GLY A 355 -25.30 -4.61 -2.18
C GLY A 355 -24.99 -5.91 -1.42
N ARG A 356 -24.56 -5.87 -0.15
CA ARG A 356 -25.12 -6.86 0.79
C ARG A 356 -26.48 -6.28 1.16
N SER A 357 -27.49 -6.71 0.42
CA SER A 357 -28.88 -6.38 0.70
C SER A 357 -29.17 -6.63 2.18
N GLY A 358 -29.46 -5.55 2.90
CA GLY A 358 -30.19 -5.58 4.17
C GLY A 358 -31.68 -5.90 3.97
N ALA A 359 -32.08 -6.41 2.80
CA ALA A 359 -33.31 -7.15 2.64
C ALA A 359 -33.02 -8.60 3.01
N ARG A 360 -33.93 -9.24 3.76
CA ARG A 360 -34.03 -10.71 3.87
C ARG A 360 -34.40 -11.31 2.49
N GLY A 361 -33.57 -11.09 1.49
CA GLY A 361 -33.70 -11.51 0.11
C GLY A 361 -32.30 -11.85 -0.40
N GLY A 362 -32.12 -13.11 -0.79
CA GLY A 362 -30.83 -13.70 -1.14
C GLY A 362 -30.04 -12.86 -2.14
N VAL A 363 -28.72 -12.77 -1.92
CA VAL A 363 -27.79 -12.27 -2.93
C VAL A 363 -27.94 -13.18 -4.16
N PRO A 364 -28.21 -12.64 -5.36
CA PRO A 364 -28.27 -13.46 -6.57
C PRO A 364 -26.93 -14.19 -6.73
N ALA A 365 -26.98 -15.49 -7.02
CA ALA A 365 -25.78 -16.23 -7.41
C ALA A 365 -25.09 -15.48 -8.57
N PRO A 366 -23.75 -15.39 -8.59
CA PRO A 366 -23.04 -14.78 -9.71
C PRO A 366 -23.50 -15.46 -11.01
N PRO A 367 -23.72 -14.69 -12.10
CA PRO A 367 -24.16 -15.27 -13.36
C PRO A 367 -23.20 -16.40 -13.77
N PRO A 368 -23.72 -17.49 -14.35
CA PRO A 368 -22.86 -18.55 -14.86
C PRO A 368 -21.90 -17.96 -15.90
N PRO A 369 -20.64 -18.42 -15.94
CA PRO A 369 -19.66 -17.92 -16.89
C PRO A 369 -20.17 -18.19 -18.31
N ALA A 370 -19.95 -17.23 -19.22
CA ALA A 370 -20.37 -17.33 -20.61
C ALA A 370 -19.47 -18.28 -21.42
N VAL A 371 -18.29 -18.57 -20.90
CA VAL A 371 -17.28 -19.45 -21.50
C VAL A 371 -17.09 -20.65 -20.58
N ALA A 372 -17.00 -21.86 -21.14
CA ALA A 372 -16.67 -23.05 -20.38
C ALA A 372 -15.17 -23.11 -20.07
N PRO A 373 -14.75 -23.72 -18.95
CA PRO A 373 -13.34 -23.97 -18.71
C PRO A 373 -12.79 -24.97 -19.74
N GLY A 374 -11.57 -24.73 -20.23
CA GLY A 374 -10.89 -25.64 -21.15
C GLY A 374 -10.49 -26.95 -20.45
N PRO A 375 -10.50 -28.11 -21.15
CA PRO A 375 -10.07 -29.37 -20.57
C PRO A 375 -8.58 -29.33 -20.21
N ASN A 376 -8.20 -29.96 -19.09
CA ASN A 376 -6.80 -30.17 -18.79
C ASN A 376 -6.33 -31.49 -19.40
N SER A 377 -5.48 -31.39 -20.42
CA SER A 377 -4.84 -32.52 -21.10
C SER A 377 -3.31 -32.49 -20.94
N GLY A 378 -2.80 -31.71 -19.99
CA GLY A 378 -1.38 -31.44 -19.84
C GLY A 378 -0.57 -32.66 -19.39
N PRO A 379 0.60 -32.95 -20.00
CA PRO A 379 1.54 -33.90 -19.42
C PRO A 379 1.99 -33.44 -18.03
N GLN A 380 2.43 -34.36 -17.16
CA GLN A 380 3.14 -33.99 -15.93
C GLN A 380 4.55 -33.45 -16.30
N ASN A 381 4.62 -32.18 -16.71
CA ASN A 381 5.84 -31.51 -17.13
C ASN A 381 6.55 -30.72 -16.01
N GLY A 382 6.00 -30.77 -14.79
CA GLY A 382 6.52 -30.07 -13.62
C GLY A 382 5.85 -28.72 -13.37
N HIS A 383 5.29 -28.08 -14.40
CA HIS A 383 4.64 -26.79 -14.26
C HIS A 383 3.22 -26.91 -13.68
N LYS A 384 2.81 -25.91 -12.89
CA LYS A 384 1.56 -25.86 -12.14
C LYS A 384 0.91 -24.49 -12.24
N LEU A 385 -0.40 -24.52 -12.45
CA LEU A 385 -1.27 -23.39 -12.18
C LEU A 385 -1.86 -23.54 -10.76
N ILE A 386 -1.56 -22.60 -9.88
CA ILE A 386 -1.93 -22.62 -8.46
C ILE A 386 -3.00 -21.56 -8.22
N GLY A 387 -4.05 -21.86 -7.46
CA GLY A 387 -5.13 -20.90 -7.25
C GLY A 387 -5.75 -20.95 -5.87
N TYR A 388 -6.00 -19.77 -5.30
CA TYR A 388 -6.79 -19.63 -4.10
C TYR A 388 -8.28 -19.76 -4.41
N TRP A 389 -8.97 -20.59 -3.64
CA TRP A 389 -10.43 -20.71 -3.65
C TRP A 389 -11.00 -19.96 -2.44
N ALA A 390 -11.79 -18.92 -2.68
CA ALA A 390 -12.33 -18.03 -1.67
C ALA A 390 -13.56 -18.67 -0.98
N GLY A 391 -13.30 -19.39 0.11
CA GLY A 391 -14.29 -20.09 0.92
C GLY A 391 -15.12 -19.20 1.86
N TYR A 392 -15.14 -17.89 1.64
CA TYR A 392 -15.81 -16.95 2.53
C TYR A 392 -16.78 -16.06 1.75
N GLY A 393 -17.90 -15.69 2.38
CA GLY A 393 -18.95 -14.93 1.70
C GLY A 393 -20.33 -15.15 2.31
N ALA A 394 -21.37 -14.74 1.58
CA ALA A 394 -22.74 -15.11 1.94
C ALA A 394 -23.03 -16.55 1.48
N ALA A 395 -23.96 -17.24 2.13
CA ALA A 395 -24.39 -18.56 1.67
C ALA A 395 -24.79 -18.50 0.18
N GLY A 396 -24.20 -19.38 -0.64
CA GLY A 396 -24.41 -19.43 -2.09
C GLY A 396 -23.55 -18.46 -2.92
N SER A 397 -22.65 -17.67 -2.32
CA SER A 397 -21.74 -16.80 -3.08
C SER A 397 -20.46 -17.49 -3.53
N THR A 398 -20.15 -18.66 -2.97
CA THR A 398 -18.93 -19.43 -3.23
C THR A 398 -19.23 -20.54 -4.24
N ILE A 399 -18.29 -20.78 -5.16
CA ILE A 399 -18.41 -21.84 -6.16
C ILE A 399 -18.16 -23.21 -5.50
N PRO A 400 -18.91 -24.26 -5.78
CA PRO A 400 -18.58 -25.60 -5.28
C PRO A 400 -17.16 -26.01 -5.70
N LEU A 401 -16.40 -26.66 -4.81
CA LEU A 401 -15.03 -27.10 -5.12
C LEU A 401 -14.98 -28.01 -6.35
N ARG A 402 -15.99 -28.86 -6.52
CA ARG A 402 -16.10 -29.77 -7.66
C ARG A 402 -16.25 -29.04 -9.02
N GLU A 403 -16.64 -27.77 -9.03
CA GLU A 403 -16.80 -26.94 -10.23
C GLU A 403 -15.55 -26.10 -10.57
N VAL A 404 -14.48 -26.21 -9.78
CA VAL A 404 -13.20 -25.55 -10.08
C VAL A 404 -12.69 -26.04 -11.45
N SER A 405 -12.25 -25.08 -12.28
CA SER A 405 -11.71 -25.38 -13.62
C SER A 405 -10.60 -26.45 -13.53
N PRO A 406 -10.59 -27.47 -14.41
CA PRO A 406 -9.55 -28.49 -14.38
C PRO A 406 -8.16 -27.94 -14.73
N GLN A 407 -8.02 -26.70 -15.18
CA GLN A 407 -6.72 -26.06 -15.42
C GLN A 407 -5.92 -25.84 -14.12
N TRP A 408 -6.59 -25.67 -12.96
CA TRP A 408 -5.92 -25.49 -11.68
C TRP A 408 -5.35 -26.82 -11.19
N ASP A 409 -4.05 -26.88 -10.91
CA ASP A 409 -3.34 -28.09 -10.49
C ASP A 409 -3.27 -28.20 -8.96
N ILE A 410 -3.11 -27.06 -8.28
CA ILE A 410 -3.09 -26.92 -6.83
C ILE A 410 -4.15 -25.90 -6.42
N ILE A 411 -5.04 -26.30 -5.52
CA ILE A 411 -6.13 -25.48 -5.00
C ILE A 411 -5.84 -25.18 -3.53
N LEU A 412 -5.72 -23.89 -3.21
CA LEU A 412 -5.49 -23.39 -1.85
C LEU A 412 -6.82 -22.92 -1.27
N VAL A 413 -7.38 -23.67 -0.32
CA VAL A 413 -8.65 -23.31 0.35
C VAL A 413 -8.37 -22.17 1.32
N ALA A 414 -9.07 -21.04 1.16
CA ALA A 414 -8.91 -19.84 1.96
C ALA A 414 -10.09 -19.66 2.95
N PHE A 415 -9.91 -19.55 4.27
CA PHE A 415 -8.68 -19.70 5.05
C PHE A 415 -8.95 -20.42 6.36
N SER A 416 -7.93 -21.07 6.92
CA SER A 416 -7.83 -21.28 8.36
C SER A 416 -7.27 -20.01 9.02
N THR A 417 -7.89 -19.55 10.10
CA THR A 417 -7.52 -18.29 10.76
C THR A 417 -7.14 -18.52 12.22
N PRO A 418 -6.36 -17.62 12.85
CA PRO A 418 -6.14 -17.67 14.30
C PRO A 418 -7.48 -17.60 15.08
N ASP A 419 -7.64 -18.44 16.09
CA ASP A 419 -8.77 -18.37 17.00
C ASP A 419 -8.53 -17.33 18.09
N ARG A 420 -9.21 -16.19 17.98
CA ARG A 420 -9.10 -15.06 18.91
C ARG A 420 -9.65 -15.37 20.30
N ASN A 421 -10.36 -16.48 20.49
CA ASN A 421 -10.92 -16.91 21.77
C ASN A 421 -10.17 -18.11 22.37
N ALA A 422 -9.08 -18.55 21.75
CA ALA A 422 -8.26 -19.65 22.21
C ALA A 422 -6.83 -19.16 22.54
N PRO A 423 -6.01 -19.99 23.21
CA PRO A 423 -4.60 -19.66 23.41
C PRO A 423 -3.87 -19.38 22.09
N GLU A 424 -2.82 -18.57 22.15
CA GLU A 424 -1.92 -18.26 21.03
C GLU A 424 -1.53 -19.52 20.23
N GLY A 425 -1.38 -19.36 18.92
CA GLY A 425 -1.05 -20.43 17.98
C GLY A 425 -2.24 -21.31 17.58
N THR A 426 -3.38 -21.25 18.28
CA THR A 426 -4.54 -22.08 17.93
C THR A 426 -5.15 -21.61 16.61
N MET A 427 -5.22 -22.51 15.62
CA MET A 427 -5.86 -22.28 14.34
C MET A 427 -7.26 -22.88 14.31
N GLN A 428 -8.18 -22.25 13.59
CA GLN A 428 -9.53 -22.75 13.34
C GLN A 428 -9.87 -22.74 11.86
N PHE A 429 -10.71 -23.68 11.45
CA PHE A 429 -11.30 -23.73 10.12
C PHE A 429 -12.72 -24.30 10.24
N HIS A 430 -13.64 -23.70 9.51
CA HIS A 430 -15.03 -24.12 9.43
C HIS A 430 -15.42 -24.23 7.97
N THR A 431 -16.20 -25.26 7.61
CA THR A 431 -16.82 -25.36 6.29
C THR A 431 -17.49 -24.03 5.93
N PRO A 432 -17.26 -23.50 4.73
CA PRO A 432 -17.87 -22.27 4.24
C PRO A 432 -19.39 -22.21 4.39
N ALA A 433 -19.91 -21.02 4.68
CA ALA A 433 -21.33 -20.82 4.91
C ALA A 433 -22.18 -21.29 3.73
N GLY A 434 -23.17 -22.13 4.01
CA GLY A 434 -24.09 -22.67 3.00
C GLY A 434 -23.62 -23.94 2.29
N LEU A 435 -22.44 -24.46 2.62
CA LEU A 435 -21.99 -25.78 2.14
C LEU A 435 -22.22 -26.85 3.22
N ASP A 436 -22.54 -28.06 2.78
CA ASP A 436 -22.56 -29.25 3.64
C ASP A 436 -21.12 -29.74 3.88
N THR A 437 -20.78 -30.03 5.14
CA THR A 437 -19.41 -30.41 5.52
C THR A 437 -18.98 -31.74 4.90
N GLU A 438 -19.86 -32.74 4.86
CA GLU A 438 -19.49 -34.05 4.34
C GLU A 438 -19.38 -34.01 2.81
N GLN A 439 -20.24 -33.26 2.14
CA GLN A 439 -20.11 -32.99 0.72
C GLN A 439 -18.83 -32.21 0.40
N PHE A 440 -18.46 -31.22 1.21
CA PHE A 440 -17.22 -30.45 1.04
C PHE A 440 -15.98 -31.36 1.15
N LYS A 441 -15.94 -32.25 2.15
CA LYS A 441 -14.90 -33.29 2.26
C LYS A 441 -14.89 -34.24 1.07
N ALA A 442 -16.06 -34.65 0.59
CA ALA A 442 -16.18 -35.50 -0.60
C ALA A 442 -15.71 -34.80 -1.88
N ASP A 443 -15.88 -33.49 -1.99
CA ASP A 443 -15.38 -32.68 -3.11
C ASP A 443 -13.86 -32.56 -3.09
N ILE A 444 -13.26 -32.36 -1.90
CA ILE A 444 -11.80 -32.43 -1.72
C ILE A 444 -11.28 -33.78 -2.19
N ALA A 445 -11.87 -34.89 -1.70
CA ALA A 445 -11.48 -36.24 -2.10
C ALA A 445 -11.64 -36.49 -3.62
N TYR A 446 -12.70 -35.94 -4.23
CA TYR A 446 -12.94 -36.02 -5.67
C TYR A 446 -11.86 -35.29 -6.47
N LEU A 447 -11.50 -34.06 -6.11
CA LEU A 447 -10.45 -33.31 -6.81
C LEU A 447 -9.11 -34.06 -6.73
N LYS A 448 -8.80 -34.60 -5.55
CA LYS A 448 -7.60 -35.41 -5.32
C LYS A 448 -7.57 -36.68 -6.16
N SER A 449 -8.70 -37.37 -6.31
CA SER A 449 -8.79 -38.57 -7.17
C SER A 449 -8.63 -38.26 -8.66
N HIS A 450 -8.79 -36.99 -9.05
CA HIS A 450 -8.53 -36.47 -10.39
C HIS A 450 -7.14 -35.82 -10.54
N GLY A 451 -6.21 -36.14 -9.62
CA GLY A 451 -4.81 -35.74 -9.69
C GLY A 451 -4.51 -34.31 -9.23
N ARG A 452 -5.49 -33.61 -8.64
CA ARG A 452 -5.31 -32.28 -8.07
C ARG A 452 -4.73 -32.35 -6.67
N LYS A 453 -4.05 -31.29 -6.25
CA LYS A 453 -3.69 -31.09 -4.84
C LYS A 453 -4.65 -30.09 -4.23
N VAL A 454 -5.13 -30.39 -3.03
CA VAL A 454 -5.99 -29.47 -2.27
C VAL A 454 -5.36 -29.24 -0.91
N MET A 455 -4.96 -28.01 -0.64
CA MET A 455 -4.28 -27.59 0.59
C MET A 455 -5.15 -26.56 1.33
N ILE A 456 -4.89 -26.37 2.62
CA ILE A 456 -5.53 -25.33 3.43
C ILE A 456 -4.53 -24.19 3.65
N SER A 457 -4.93 -22.97 3.30
CA SER A 457 -4.12 -21.78 3.56
C SER A 457 -4.44 -21.19 4.93
N LEU A 458 -3.40 -20.85 5.67
CA LEU A 458 -3.43 -20.33 7.03
C LEU A 458 -3.07 -18.85 7.00
N GLY A 459 -4.01 -17.99 7.41
CA GLY A 459 -3.81 -16.54 7.47
C GLY A 459 -4.85 -15.75 6.70
N GLY A 460 -4.38 -14.92 5.78
CA GLY A 460 -5.17 -14.02 4.93
C GLY A 460 -5.37 -12.61 5.48
N GLY A 461 -5.60 -11.66 4.56
CA GLY A 461 -5.96 -10.25 4.78
C GLY A 461 -6.56 -9.89 6.15
N GLY A 462 -5.78 -9.19 6.96
CA GLY A 462 -6.20 -8.66 8.27
C GLY A 462 -6.30 -9.69 9.41
N GLN A 463 -5.78 -10.91 9.21
CA GLN A 463 -5.61 -11.90 10.27
C GLN A 463 -4.17 -11.88 10.80
N HIS A 464 -3.97 -11.19 11.93
CA HIS A 464 -2.68 -11.17 12.59
C HIS A 464 -2.37 -12.53 13.26
N PHE A 465 -1.21 -13.10 12.95
CA PHE A 465 -0.68 -14.31 13.57
C PHE A 465 0.57 -14.04 14.40
N THR A 466 0.66 -14.70 15.55
CA THR A 466 1.84 -14.76 16.41
C THR A 466 1.97 -16.14 17.03
N LEU A 467 3.22 -16.55 17.28
CA LEU A 467 3.58 -17.76 18.00
C LEU A 467 4.80 -17.47 18.88
N ALA A 468 4.71 -16.45 19.72
CA ALA A 468 5.85 -15.92 20.46
C ALA A 468 6.23 -16.81 21.66
N ASP A 469 5.25 -17.43 22.31
CA ASP A 469 5.49 -18.32 23.45
C ASP A 469 5.78 -19.76 22.98
N PRO A 470 6.98 -20.31 23.21
CA PRO A 470 7.32 -21.67 22.79
C PRO A 470 6.42 -22.74 23.41
N GLN A 471 5.77 -22.47 24.55
CA GLN A 471 4.79 -23.40 25.15
C GLN A 471 3.50 -23.50 24.34
N ARG A 472 3.29 -22.62 23.35
CA ARG A 472 2.13 -22.58 22.47
C ARG A 472 2.34 -23.30 21.14
N VAL A 473 3.57 -23.69 20.81
CA VAL A 473 3.87 -24.52 19.63
C VAL A 473 2.98 -25.77 19.56
N PRO A 474 2.73 -26.53 20.64
CA PRO A 474 1.82 -27.67 20.60
C PRO A 474 0.37 -27.31 20.23
N ASN A 475 -0.12 -26.11 20.55
CA ASN A 475 -1.48 -25.68 20.17
C ASN A 475 -1.57 -25.49 18.66
N TYR A 476 -0.57 -24.85 18.07
CA TYR A 476 -0.49 -24.70 16.61
C TYR A 476 -0.41 -26.06 15.93
N VAL A 477 0.57 -26.89 16.31
CA VAL A 477 0.76 -28.20 15.68
C VAL A 477 -0.51 -29.05 15.80
N SER A 478 -1.11 -29.16 16.99
CA SER A 478 -2.31 -29.98 17.20
C SER A 478 -3.55 -29.47 16.47
N SER A 479 -3.78 -28.15 16.47
CA SER A 479 -4.95 -27.56 15.78
C SER A 479 -4.84 -27.68 14.27
N VAL A 480 -3.66 -27.43 13.70
CA VAL A 480 -3.39 -27.61 12.27
C VAL A 480 -3.47 -29.09 11.88
N THR A 481 -2.89 -29.99 12.67
CA THR A 481 -3.01 -31.45 12.44
C THR A 481 -4.46 -31.89 12.39
N ARG A 482 -5.31 -31.39 13.31
CA ARG A 482 -6.74 -31.71 13.34
C ARG A 482 -7.44 -31.24 12.06
N ILE A 483 -7.21 -29.99 11.64
CA ILE A 483 -7.82 -29.42 10.43
C ILE A 483 -7.42 -30.23 9.18
N VAL A 484 -6.13 -30.50 9.01
CA VAL A 484 -5.61 -31.27 7.87
C VAL A 484 -6.23 -32.68 7.83
N THR A 485 -6.27 -33.36 8.98
CA THR A 485 -6.80 -34.72 9.08
C THR A 485 -8.31 -34.79 8.86
N GLU A 486 -9.06 -33.84 9.43
CA GLU A 486 -10.53 -33.82 9.39
C GLU A 486 -11.07 -33.62 7.96
N TYR A 487 -10.40 -32.79 7.16
CA TYR A 487 -10.83 -32.47 5.80
C TYR A 487 -10.06 -33.24 4.72
N GLY A 488 -8.96 -33.91 5.07
CA GLY A 488 -8.16 -34.69 4.14
C GLY A 488 -7.31 -33.84 3.19
N PHE A 489 -6.82 -32.68 3.64
CA PHE A 489 -5.94 -31.82 2.85
C PHE A 489 -4.58 -32.50 2.56
N ASP A 490 -3.97 -32.18 1.41
CA ASP A 490 -2.64 -32.65 1.02
C ASP A 490 -1.49 -31.90 1.72
N GLY A 491 -1.80 -30.76 2.36
CA GLY A 491 -0.79 -29.86 2.87
C GLY A 491 -1.35 -28.58 3.46
N ILE A 492 -0.44 -27.73 3.91
CA ILE A 492 -0.71 -26.38 4.41
C ILE A 492 0.05 -25.34 3.61
N ASP A 493 -0.54 -24.16 3.56
CA ASP A 493 -0.01 -22.99 2.90
C ASP A 493 0.07 -21.83 3.91
N ILE A 494 1.23 -21.18 4.03
CA ILE A 494 1.49 -20.17 5.07
C ILE A 494 1.40 -18.76 4.48
N ASP A 495 0.24 -18.13 4.69
CA ASP A 495 -0.15 -16.80 4.20
C ASP A 495 -0.34 -15.81 5.37
N PHE A 496 0.66 -15.76 6.27
CA PHE A 496 0.70 -14.83 7.38
C PHE A 496 1.29 -13.48 6.92
N GLU A 497 0.41 -12.62 6.45
CA GLU A 497 0.71 -11.26 5.98
C GLU A 497 1.20 -10.33 7.10
N SER A 498 1.90 -9.27 6.69
CA SER A 498 2.36 -8.18 7.57
C SER A 498 1.18 -7.57 8.34
N PRO A 499 1.35 -7.26 9.65
CA PRO A 499 2.58 -7.27 10.44
C PRO A 499 2.88 -8.60 11.13
N SER A 500 2.27 -9.72 10.71
CA SER A 500 2.63 -11.04 11.25
C SER A 500 4.09 -11.35 10.95
N LEU A 501 4.75 -12.05 11.89
CA LEU A 501 6.14 -12.49 11.75
C LEU A 501 7.16 -11.36 11.55
N ALA A 502 6.82 -10.10 11.88
CA ALA A 502 7.78 -9.00 11.84
C ALA A 502 9.05 -9.33 12.65
N ILE A 503 10.22 -9.06 12.07
CA ILE A 503 11.53 -9.31 12.66
C ILE A 503 11.77 -8.35 13.83
N ASP A 504 12.10 -8.89 14.99
CA ASP A 504 12.40 -8.09 16.18
C ASP A 504 13.71 -7.29 16.01
N PRO A 505 13.80 -6.08 16.61
CA PRO A 505 15.05 -5.34 16.64
C PRO A 505 16.22 -6.17 17.18
N GLY A 506 17.31 -6.23 16.41
CA GLY A 506 18.53 -6.98 16.76
C GLY A 506 18.61 -8.38 16.14
N ASP A 507 17.51 -8.94 15.63
CA ASP A 507 17.54 -10.15 14.81
C ASP A 507 18.01 -9.79 13.39
N THR A 508 19.28 -10.07 13.10
CA THR A 508 19.98 -9.61 11.88
C THR A 508 20.59 -10.74 11.06
N ASP A 509 20.36 -12.00 11.47
CA ASP A 509 20.90 -13.17 10.79
C ASP A 509 19.80 -14.17 10.46
N PHE A 510 19.29 -14.13 9.23
CA PHE A 510 18.25 -15.05 8.78
C PHE A 510 18.65 -16.53 8.89
N LYS A 511 19.94 -16.87 9.00
CA LYS A 511 20.41 -18.26 9.18
C LYS A 511 20.25 -18.73 10.63
N HIS A 512 20.19 -17.80 11.58
CA HIS A 512 20.08 -18.05 13.02
C HIS A 512 19.05 -17.07 13.63
N PRO A 513 17.77 -17.14 13.22
CA PRO A 513 16.76 -16.19 13.68
C PRO A 513 16.60 -16.26 15.20
N THR A 514 16.27 -15.12 15.81
CA THR A 514 16.05 -14.99 17.26
C THR A 514 14.65 -14.47 17.60
N THR A 515 13.93 -13.92 16.63
CA THR A 515 12.52 -13.51 16.76
C THR A 515 11.67 -14.73 17.15
N PRO A 516 11.03 -14.74 18.34
CA PRO A 516 10.39 -15.95 18.87
C PRO A 516 9.34 -16.56 17.95
N SER A 517 8.45 -15.75 17.37
CA SER A 517 7.42 -16.22 16.43
C SER A 517 8.00 -16.91 15.19
N ILE A 518 9.12 -16.39 14.65
CA ILE A 518 9.82 -16.99 13.51
C ILE A 518 10.43 -18.33 13.90
N VAL A 519 11.16 -18.38 15.02
CA VAL A 519 11.82 -19.61 15.53
C VAL A 519 10.80 -20.70 15.82
N ASN A 520 9.72 -20.34 16.51
CA ASN A 520 8.67 -21.27 16.91
C ASN A 520 7.87 -21.79 15.71
N LEU A 521 7.60 -20.94 14.71
CA LEU A 521 6.94 -21.38 13.48
C LEU A 521 7.82 -22.36 12.69
N ILE A 522 9.13 -22.12 12.57
CA ILE A 522 10.07 -23.07 11.95
C ILE A 522 9.99 -24.44 12.65
N SER A 523 10.01 -24.45 13.98
CA SER A 523 9.87 -25.68 14.78
C SER A 523 8.53 -26.37 14.52
N ALA A 524 7.44 -25.61 14.48
CA ALA A 524 6.10 -26.14 14.26
C ALA A 524 5.93 -26.76 12.85
N LEU A 525 6.46 -26.11 11.81
CA LEU A 525 6.42 -26.61 10.43
C LEU A 525 7.20 -27.92 10.28
N ARG A 526 8.36 -28.04 10.95
CA ARG A 526 9.11 -29.30 11.00
C ARG A 526 8.33 -30.41 11.71
N GLN A 527 7.71 -30.12 12.85
CA GLN A 527 6.86 -31.09 13.55
C GLN A 527 5.67 -31.57 12.70
N LEU A 528 5.04 -30.68 11.93
CA LEU A 528 3.96 -31.04 11.01
C LEU A 528 4.47 -31.92 9.85
N SER A 529 5.62 -31.57 9.27
CA SER A 529 6.28 -32.40 8.24
C SER A 529 6.61 -33.81 8.77
N ASP A 530 7.13 -33.91 10.00
CA ASP A 530 7.44 -35.21 10.62
C ASP A 530 6.17 -36.02 10.93
N HIS A 531 5.10 -35.35 11.34
CA HIS A 531 3.82 -35.99 11.67
C HIS A 531 3.14 -36.62 10.45
N PHE A 532 3.06 -35.88 9.33
CA PHE A 532 2.36 -36.34 8.13
C PHE A 532 3.26 -37.09 7.13
N GLY A 533 4.58 -36.92 7.23
CA GLY A 533 5.56 -37.60 6.39
C GLY A 533 5.76 -36.97 5.00
N PRO A 534 6.53 -37.62 4.12
CA PRO A 534 7.08 -37.01 2.90
C PRO A 534 6.05 -36.64 1.81
N GLY A 535 4.79 -37.07 1.95
CA GLY A 535 3.71 -36.70 1.04
C GLY A 535 3.00 -35.39 1.41
N PHE A 536 3.26 -34.86 2.61
CA PHE A 536 2.65 -33.63 3.11
C PHE A 536 3.29 -32.41 2.46
N MET A 537 2.46 -31.53 1.93
CA MET A 537 2.93 -30.31 1.26
C MET A 537 2.96 -29.14 2.23
N ILE A 538 4.05 -28.37 2.18
CA ILE A 538 4.19 -27.09 2.89
C ILE A 538 4.57 -26.04 1.85
N SER A 539 3.76 -24.99 1.71
CA SER A 539 4.07 -23.81 0.90
C SER A 539 4.12 -22.54 1.74
N LEU A 540 4.82 -21.53 1.20
CA LEU A 540 4.92 -20.19 1.77
C LEU A 540 4.43 -19.19 0.72
N VAL A 541 3.62 -18.22 1.12
CA VAL A 541 3.07 -17.20 0.20
C VAL A 541 3.38 -15.80 0.73
N PRO A 542 4.66 -15.44 0.86
CA PRO A 542 5.03 -14.16 1.42
C PRO A 542 4.64 -13.00 0.52
N GLU A 543 4.32 -11.88 1.15
CA GLU A 543 4.19 -10.60 0.45
C GLU A 543 5.55 -10.16 -0.11
N GLY A 544 5.56 -9.24 -1.09
CA GLY A 544 6.80 -8.68 -1.61
C GLY A 544 7.63 -7.92 -0.56
N THR A 545 7.00 -7.47 0.54
CA THR A 545 7.68 -6.92 1.72
C THR A 545 8.48 -7.98 2.46
N GLN A 546 8.00 -9.22 2.52
CA GLN A 546 8.53 -10.28 3.38
C GLN A 546 9.67 -11.09 2.73
N ILE A 547 9.85 -11.04 1.39
CA ILE A 547 10.99 -11.64 0.67
C ILE A 547 11.75 -10.62 -0.20
N PRO A 548 11.20 -10.10 -1.32
CA PRO A 548 11.92 -9.15 -2.19
C PRO A 548 12.47 -7.91 -1.47
N SER A 549 11.70 -7.28 -0.58
CA SER A 549 12.18 -6.12 0.20
C SER A 549 13.29 -6.46 1.19
N GLY A 550 13.50 -7.76 1.45
CA GLY A 550 14.67 -8.31 2.11
C GLY A 550 15.99 -7.99 1.41
N TYR A 551 15.96 -7.66 0.11
CA TYR A 551 17.14 -7.27 -0.66
C TYR A 551 17.66 -5.87 -0.24
N PRO A 552 16.85 -4.79 -0.26
CA PRO A 552 17.29 -3.48 0.21
C PRO A 552 17.32 -3.31 1.74
N SER A 553 16.58 -4.10 2.53
CA SER A 553 16.55 -3.98 4.00
C SER A 553 16.16 -5.29 4.70
N TYR A 554 16.65 -5.52 5.92
CA TYR A 554 16.26 -6.68 6.76
C TYR A 554 15.92 -6.24 8.18
N GLY A 555 14.64 -6.33 8.55
CA GLY A 555 14.10 -5.90 9.84
C GLY A 555 12.62 -5.50 9.75
N GLY A 556 11.87 -5.65 10.84
CA GLY A 556 10.41 -5.46 10.82
C GLY A 556 9.75 -6.36 9.76
N GLN A 557 8.91 -5.79 8.90
CA GLN A 557 8.27 -6.52 7.80
C GLN A 557 9.23 -6.90 6.65
N PHE A 558 10.37 -6.21 6.52
CA PHE A 558 11.27 -6.38 5.37
C PHE A 558 12.13 -7.64 5.52
N GLY A 559 11.85 -8.66 4.71
CA GLY A 559 12.59 -9.93 4.72
C GLY A 559 12.15 -10.93 5.79
N SER A 560 11.01 -10.73 6.46
CA SER A 560 10.56 -11.55 7.59
C SER A 560 10.41 -13.04 7.29
N TYR A 561 10.17 -13.41 6.02
CA TYR A 561 10.05 -14.81 5.61
C TYR A 561 11.38 -15.46 5.21
N LEU A 562 12.48 -14.71 5.11
CA LEU A 562 13.77 -15.26 4.67
C LEU A 562 14.29 -16.33 5.63
N ALA A 563 14.18 -16.10 6.94
CA ALA A 563 14.62 -17.06 7.93
C ALA A 563 13.83 -18.37 7.88
N ILE A 564 12.50 -18.27 7.73
CA ILE A 564 11.61 -19.43 7.58
C ILE A 564 11.98 -20.20 6.31
N THR A 565 12.03 -19.49 5.17
CA THR A 565 12.34 -20.07 3.85
C THR A 565 13.69 -20.78 3.86
N TYR A 566 14.71 -20.16 4.45
CA TYR A 566 16.04 -20.77 4.58
C TYR A 566 16.00 -22.02 5.45
N ALA A 567 15.33 -21.94 6.60
CA ALA A 567 15.32 -23.00 7.60
C ALA A 567 14.48 -24.21 7.21
N ILE A 568 13.48 -24.09 6.33
CA ILE A 568 12.62 -25.23 5.91
C ILE A 568 12.85 -25.66 4.46
N ARG A 569 13.88 -25.14 3.80
CA ARG A 569 14.15 -25.37 2.37
C ARG A 569 14.15 -26.85 1.93
N ASP A 570 14.48 -27.76 2.84
CA ASP A 570 14.48 -29.21 2.64
C ASP A 570 13.06 -29.79 2.56
N ILE A 571 12.12 -29.29 3.38
CA ILE A 571 10.72 -29.76 3.45
C ILE A 571 9.74 -28.86 2.69
N LEU A 572 10.17 -27.69 2.20
CA LEU A 572 9.36 -26.78 1.39
C LEU A 572 8.96 -27.45 0.06
N SER A 573 7.66 -27.45 -0.25
CA SER A 573 7.13 -27.92 -1.53
C SER A 573 7.28 -26.86 -2.61
N PHE A 574 6.78 -25.66 -2.36
CA PHE A 574 6.98 -24.49 -3.21
C PHE A 574 6.80 -23.19 -2.42
N ILE A 575 7.23 -22.08 -3.00
CA ILE A 575 7.00 -20.72 -2.54
C ILE A 575 6.51 -19.89 -3.73
N ASP A 576 5.45 -19.12 -3.52
CA ASP A 576 4.86 -18.19 -4.49
C ASP A 576 4.74 -16.80 -3.88
N VAL A 577 5.78 -15.99 -4.05
CA VAL A 577 5.77 -14.60 -3.59
C VAL A 577 4.63 -13.84 -4.26
N GLN A 578 3.90 -13.05 -3.48
CA GLN A 578 2.86 -12.17 -4.00
C GLN A 578 3.50 -10.99 -4.76
N ASP A 579 3.63 -11.10 -6.08
CA ASP A 579 4.16 -10.03 -6.95
C ASP A 579 3.10 -8.95 -7.24
N TYR A 580 2.36 -8.58 -6.20
CA TYR A 580 1.32 -7.55 -6.17
C TYR A 580 1.23 -6.98 -4.75
N ASN A 581 0.43 -5.93 -4.54
CA ASN A 581 0.33 -5.26 -3.23
C ASN A 581 1.69 -4.91 -2.59
N THR A 582 2.70 -4.59 -3.40
CA THR A 582 4.08 -4.42 -2.94
C THR A 582 4.59 -3.08 -3.46
N PRO A 583 5.36 -2.33 -2.65
CA PRO A 583 5.98 -1.08 -3.11
C PRO A 583 6.98 -1.33 -4.26
N PRO A 584 7.50 -0.28 -4.91
CA PRO A 584 8.59 -0.40 -5.87
C PRO A 584 9.83 -1.05 -5.22
N LEU A 585 10.56 -1.84 -6.00
CA LEU A 585 11.71 -2.60 -5.50
C LEU A 585 12.85 -2.69 -6.51
N GLU A 586 14.03 -3.05 -6.03
CA GLU A 586 15.23 -3.24 -6.84
C GLU A 586 15.32 -4.66 -7.42
N GLY A 587 15.62 -4.77 -8.71
CA GLY A 587 16.03 -6.02 -9.35
C GLY A 587 17.54 -6.28 -9.18
N LEU A 588 18.00 -7.47 -9.58
CA LEU A 588 19.42 -7.85 -9.48
C LEU A 588 20.37 -7.07 -10.42
N ASP A 589 19.86 -6.24 -11.33
CA ASP A 589 20.67 -5.23 -12.05
C ASP A 589 20.91 -3.95 -11.26
N GLY A 590 20.23 -3.76 -10.13
CA GLY A 590 20.23 -2.51 -9.38
C GLY A 590 19.35 -1.43 -10.03
N GLU A 591 18.35 -1.80 -10.81
CA GLU A 591 17.31 -0.87 -11.26
C GLU A 591 16.00 -1.09 -10.51
N ILE A 592 15.17 -0.04 -10.48
CA ILE A 592 13.92 0.00 -9.72
C ILE A 592 12.75 -0.36 -10.64
N TYR A 593 11.90 -1.28 -10.17
CA TYR A 593 10.73 -1.76 -10.87
C TYR A 593 9.48 -1.52 -10.05
N GLN A 594 8.38 -1.19 -10.74
CA GLN A 594 7.05 -0.99 -10.15
C GLN A 594 6.14 -2.18 -10.48
N PRO A 595 5.22 -2.57 -9.57
CA PRO A 595 4.34 -3.72 -9.78
C PRO A 595 3.45 -3.57 -11.03
N GLY A 596 2.94 -4.71 -11.51
CA GLY A 596 2.01 -4.77 -12.66
C GLY A 596 2.70 -4.81 -14.04
N SER A 597 3.98 -5.17 -14.12
CA SER A 597 4.72 -5.28 -15.37
C SER A 597 5.49 -6.60 -15.48
N VAL A 598 5.77 -7.05 -16.72
CA VAL A 598 6.63 -8.22 -16.98
C VAL A 598 8.01 -8.05 -16.33
N ASP A 599 8.57 -6.84 -16.40
CA ASP A 599 9.86 -6.51 -15.80
C ASP A 599 9.84 -6.75 -14.28
N TYR A 600 8.81 -6.29 -13.59
CA TYR A 600 8.68 -6.46 -12.14
C TYR A 600 8.54 -7.93 -11.74
N HIS A 601 7.63 -8.67 -12.39
CA HIS A 601 7.44 -10.10 -12.11
C HIS A 601 8.74 -10.90 -12.32
N ALA A 602 9.48 -10.60 -13.39
CA ALA A 602 10.77 -11.24 -13.63
C ALA A 602 11.83 -10.84 -12.59
N ALA A 603 11.93 -9.55 -12.26
CA ALA A 603 12.93 -9.04 -11.32
C ALA A 603 12.72 -9.58 -9.90
N MET A 604 11.48 -9.57 -9.40
CA MET A 604 11.18 -10.01 -8.04
C MET A 604 11.27 -11.53 -7.88
N THR A 605 10.75 -12.28 -8.86
CA THR A 605 10.86 -13.74 -8.85
C THR A 605 12.31 -14.21 -8.97
N GLU A 606 13.15 -13.53 -9.76
CA GLU A 606 14.56 -13.94 -9.95
C GLU A 606 15.41 -13.79 -8.67
N LEU A 607 15.01 -12.95 -7.71
CA LEU A 607 15.67 -12.88 -6.40
C LEU A 607 15.73 -14.26 -5.73
N LEU A 608 14.62 -15.02 -5.72
CA LEU A 608 14.60 -16.38 -5.17
C LEU A 608 15.30 -17.41 -6.06
N LEU A 609 15.24 -17.24 -7.38
CA LEU A 609 15.83 -18.19 -8.34
C LEU A 609 17.36 -18.08 -8.46
N HIS A 610 17.91 -16.89 -8.21
CA HIS A 610 19.34 -16.59 -8.35
C HIS A 610 20.05 -16.39 -7.00
N GLY A 611 19.31 -15.97 -5.97
CA GLY A 611 19.86 -15.57 -4.68
C GLY A 611 20.38 -14.13 -4.69
N PHE A 612 20.45 -13.53 -3.50
CA PHE A 612 20.78 -12.11 -3.31
C PHE A 612 21.42 -11.85 -1.94
N HIS A 613 22.01 -10.66 -1.79
CA HIS A 613 22.60 -10.21 -0.53
C HIS A 613 21.55 -9.49 0.30
N VAL A 614 21.11 -10.11 1.41
CA VAL A 614 20.07 -9.58 2.29
C VAL A 614 20.52 -8.25 2.89
N GLY A 615 19.65 -7.22 2.85
CA GLY A 615 19.96 -5.85 3.26
C GLY A 615 21.13 -5.21 2.51
N GLY A 616 21.48 -5.72 1.33
CA GLY A 616 22.67 -5.31 0.59
C GLY A 616 24.00 -5.69 1.24
N ASP A 617 24.00 -6.53 2.29
CA ASP A 617 25.22 -6.96 2.98
C ASP A 617 25.89 -8.15 2.25
N PRO A 618 27.11 -7.97 1.70
CA PRO A 618 27.84 -9.04 1.03
C PRO A 618 28.05 -10.30 1.88
N GLN A 619 28.05 -10.19 3.22
CA GLN A 619 28.20 -11.31 4.14
C GLN A 619 26.90 -12.09 4.39
N ARG A 620 25.75 -11.52 4.01
CA ARG A 620 24.42 -12.09 4.23
C ARG A 620 23.80 -12.59 2.93
N PHE A 621 24.51 -13.45 2.21
CA PHE A 621 23.98 -14.05 0.97
C PHE A 621 22.89 -15.10 1.26
N PHE A 622 21.68 -14.83 0.75
CA PHE A 622 20.56 -15.79 0.69
C PHE A 622 20.72 -16.66 -0.57
N PRO A 623 20.86 -17.99 -0.43
CA PRO A 623 21.12 -18.87 -1.55
C PRO A 623 19.88 -19.04 -2.44
N PRO A 624 20.06 -19.31 -3.74
CA PRO A 624 18.93 -19.60 -4.64
C PRO A 624 18.14 -20.82 -4.15
N LEU A 625 16.84 -20.77 -4.36
CA LEU A 625 15.98 -21.93 -4.29
C LEU A 625 16.03 -22.72 -5.61
N PRO A 626 15.85 -24.06 -5.57
CA PRO A 626 15.64 -24.82 -6.78
C PRO A 626 14.44 -24.24 -7.56
N PRO A 627 14.54 -24.03 -8.88
CA PRO A 627 13.41 -23.52 -9.67
C PRO A 627 12.14 -24.36 -9.48
N THR A 628 12.28 -25.67 -9.28
CA THR A 628 11.18 -26.61 -9.00
C THR A 628 10.44 -26.37 -7.68
N LYS A 629 10.82 -25.32 -6.92
CA LYS A 629 10.14 -24.85 -5.71
C LYS A 629 9.67 -23.40 -5.81
N VAL A 630 9.84 -22.70 -6.94
CA VAL A 630 9.49 -21.27 -7.06
C VAL A 630 8.36 -21.09 -8.06
N ALA A 631 7.32 -20.37 -7.66
CA ALA A 631 6.25 -19.85 -8.50
C ALA A 631 6.13 -18.32 -8.30
N ALA A 632 5.44 -17.64 -9.23
CA ALA A 632 5.14 -16.21 -9.12
C ALA A 632 3.65 -16.01 -8.80
N GLY A 633 3.33 -15.18 -7.81
CA GLY A 633 1.98 -14.88 -7.37
C GLY A 633 1.37 -13.67 -8.08
N PHE A 634 0.12 -13.80 -8.52
CA PHE A 634 -0.62 -12.77 -9.25
C PHE A 634 -1.98 -12.47 -8.62
N LEU A 635 -2.41 -11.21 -8.74
CA LEU A 635 -3.72 -10.75 -8.29
C LEU A 635 -4.64 -10.50 -9.49
N THR A 636 -5.72 -11.27 -9.57
CA THR A 636 -6.79 -11.03 -10.55
C THR A 636 -7.37 -9.63 -10.35
N GLY A 637 -7.30 -8.80 -11.40
CA GLY A 637 -7.68 -7.39 -11.36
C GLY A 637 -6.50 -6.42 -11.50
N ASP A 638 -5.29 -6.84 -11.10
CA ASP A 638 -4.08 -5.99 -11.11
C ASP A 638 -3.15 -6.30 -12.27
N THR A 639 -3.43 -7.39 -12.97
CA THR A 639 -2.70 -7.85 -14.14
C THR A 639 -3.67 -8.31 -15.22
N THR A 640 -3.14 -8.59 -16.41
CA THR A 640 -3.91 -9.13 -17.54
C THR A 640 -3.37 -10.51 -17.93
N PRO A 641 -4.19 -11.38 -18.56
CA PRO A 641 -3.71 -12.67 -19.05
C PRO A 641 -2.48 -12.56 -19.96
N LEU A 642 -2.36 -11.48 -20.74
CA LEU A 642 -1.21 -11.22 -21.60
C LEU A 642 0.07 -10.96 -20.80
N ILE A 643 0.01 -10.10 -19.78
CA ILE A 643 1.17 -9.78 -18.92
C ILE A 643 1.65 -11.05 -18.21
N VAL A 644 0.73 -11.83 -17.64
CA VAL A 644 1.11 -13.09 -16.97
C VAL A 644 1.73 -14.07 -17.97
N SER A 645 1.11 -14.23 -19.14
CA SER A 645 1.62 -15.14 -20.17
C SER A 645 3.04 -14.77 -20.61
N GLN A 646 3.29 -13.48 -20.81
CA GLN A 646 4.59 -12.94 -21.15
C GLN A 646 5.63 -13.09 -20.02
N ALA A 647 5.23 -12.85 -18.77
CA ALA A 647 6.10 -13.07 -17.61
C ALA A 647 6.50 -14.54 -17.47
N MET A 648 5.54 -15.47 -17.63
CA MET A 648 5.82 -16.91 -17.60
C MET A 648 6.74 -17.34 -18.73
N GLU A 649 6.51 -16.89 -19.97
CA GLU A 649 7.42 -17.19 -21.08
C GLU A 649 8.82 -16.65 -20.80
N TYR A 650 8.91 -15.42 -20.28
CA TYR A 650 10.21 -14.81 -20.03
C TYR A 650 10.99 -15.56 -18.94
N ILE A 651 10.41 -15.76 -17.76
CA ILE A 651 11.11 -16.35 -16.63
C ILE A 651 11.46 -17.81 -16.90
N ILE A 652 10.56 -18.59 -17.51
CA ILE A 652 10.77 -20.03 -17.75
C ILE A 652 11.75 -20.27 -18.90
N THR A 653 11.69 -19.48 -19.98
CA THR A 653 12.42 -19.78 -21.23
C THR A 653 13.55 -18.82 -21.57
N GLY A 654 13.65 -17.68 -20.85
CA GLY A 654 14.59 -16.60 -21.14
C GLY A 654 14.17 -15.70 -22.31
N LYS A 655 13.04 -15.97 -22.97
CA LYS A 655 12.55 -15.19 -24.10
C LYS A 655 11.88 -13.91 -23.62
N ALA A 656 12.64 -12.82 -23.59
CA ALA A 656 12.13 -11.50 -23.24
C ALA A 656 11.12 -10.99 -24.30
N PRO A 657 9.91 -10.57 -23.89
CA PRO A 657 9.01 -9.80 -24.73
C PRO A 657 9.67 -8.49 -25.20
N ALA A 658 9.16 -7.92 -26.28
CA ALA A 658 9.62 -6.62 -26.75
C ALA A 658 9.32 -5.53 -25.69
N GLY A 659 10.30 -4.67 -25.41
CA GLY A 659 10.17 -3.56 -24.45
C GLY A 659 10.53 -3.90 -23.00
N THR A 660 10.82 -5.16 -22.69
CA THR A 660 11.37 -5.60 -21.40
C THR A 660 12.75 -4.96 -21.16
N ASN A 661 12.91 -4.31 -20.00
CA ASN A 661 14.14 -3.65 -19.60
C ASN A 661 14.97 -4.48 -18.62
N TYR A 662 14.30 -5.27 -17.77
CA TYR A 662 14.97 -6.18 -16.85
C TYR A 662 15.59 -7.33 -17.63
N LYS A 663 16.87 -7.63 -17.38
CA LYS A 663 17.56 -8.76 -17.99
C LYS A 663 17.73 -9.86 -16.95
N LEU A 664 17.22 -11.06 -17.23
CA LEU A 664 17.50 -12.20 -16.36
C LEU A 664 19.00 -12.40 -16.19
N ARG A 665 19.44 -12.68 -14.96
CA ARG A 665 20.80 -13.10 -14.65
C ARG A 665 21.13 -14.47 -15.25
N GLU A 666 20.14 -15.35 -15.42
CA GLU A 666 20.24 -16.55 -16.27
C GLU A 666 19.54 -16.31 -17.62
N PRO A 667 20.28 -16.03 -18.71
CA PRO A 667 19.68 -15.67 -20.00
C PRO A 667 18.86 -16.78 -20.65
N ARG A 668 19.04 -18.04 -20.24
CA ARG A 668 18.25 -19.18 -20.74
C ARG A 668 16.94 -19.39 -19.96
N GLY A 669 16.66 -18.53 -18.98
CA GLY A 669 15.53 -18.66 -18.07
C GLY A 669 15.70 -19.82 -17.09
N TYR A 670 14.60 -20.15 -16.42
CA TYR A 670 14.51 -21.15 -15.37
C TYR A 670 13.48 -22.23 -15.75
N PRO A 671 13.85 -23.21 -16.61
CA PRO A 671 12.90 -24.19 -17.16
C PRO A 671 12.22 -25.08 -16.12
N GLY A 672 12.77 -25.19 -14.91
CA GLY A 672 12.18 -25.96 -13.82
C GLY A 672 11.22 -25.16 -12.92
N MET A 673 11.00 -23.87 -13.18
CA MET A 673 10.12 -23.02 -12.36
C MET A 673 8.71 -23.62 -12.26
N VAL A 674 8.12 -23.63 -11.07
CA VAL A 674 6.80 -24.25 -10.81
C VAL A 674 5.71 -23.61 -11.65
N GLY A 675 5.60 -22.28 -11.71
CA GLY A 675 4.61 -21.61 -12.56
C GLY A 675 3.97 -20.40 -11.90
N ALA A 676 2.65 -20.28 -12.04
CA ALA A 676 1.89 -19.10 -11.63
C ALA A 676 0.86 -19.44 -10.55
N MET A 677 0.80 -18.61 -9.50
CA MET A 677 -0.25 -18.62 -8.49
C MET A 677 -1.20 -17.46 -8.69
N PHE A 678 -2.49 -17.66 -8.42
CA PHE A 678 -3.51 -16.61 -8.51
C PHE A 678 -4.37 -16.48 -7.26
N TRP A 679 -4.50 -15.24 -6.80
CA TRP A 679 -5.64 -14.77 -6.03
C TRP A 679 -6.65 -14.13 -6.99
N THR A 680 -7.79 -14.74 -7.37
CA THR A 680 -8.34 -16.04 -6.95
C THR A 680 -9.01 -16.79 -8.11
N ILE A 681 -9.26 -18.09 -7.91
CA ILE A 681 -10.06 -18.96 -8.78
C ILE A 681 -11.46 -18.38 -8.99
N ASP A 682 -12.10 -17.87 -7.94
CA ASP A 682 -13.44 -17.30 -7.99
C ASP A 682 -13.50 -16.07 -8.90
N ALA A 683 -12.48 -15.22 -8.83
CA ALA A 683 -12.36 -14.03 -9.67
C ALA A 683 -12.08 -14.39 -11.14
N ASP A 684 -11.21 -15.38 -11.40
CA ASP A 684 -11.01 -15.91 -12.74
C ASP A 684 -12.31 -16.46 -13.35
N ARG A 685 -13.09 -17.24 -12.59
CA ARG A 685 -14.40 -17.74 -13.05
C ARG A 685 -15.36 -16.59 -13.37
N ARG A 686 -15.45 -15.56 -12.52
CA ARG A 686 -16.26 -14.36 -12.80
C ARG A 686 -15.76 -13.60 -14.04
N GLY A 687 -14.46 -13.65 -14.31
CA GLY A 687 -13.80 -13.13 -15.50
C GLY A 687 -13.87 -14.06 -16.73
N ASN A 688 -14.81 -15.02 -16.76
CA ASN A 688 -14.96 -16.00 -17.84
C ASN A 688 -13.70 -16.84 -18.11
N TYR A 689 -12.98 -17.23 -17.06
CA TYR A 689 -11.78 -18.07 -17.13
C TYR A 689 -10.63 -17.45 -17.92
N GLY A 690 -10.56 -16.11 -17.97
CA GLY A 690 -9.59 -15.37 -18.79
C GLY A 690 -8.13 -15.68 -18.46
N PHE A 691 -7.81 -16.06 -17.22
CA PHE A 691 -6.47 -16.47 -16.82
C PHE A 691 -6.29 -17.98 -16.98
N SER A 692 -7.18 -18.79 -16.40
CA SER A 692 -6.98 -20.25 -16.41
C SER A 692 -6.99 -20.86 -17.81
N ASN A 693 -7.78 -20.33 -18.74
CA ASN A 693 -7.80 -20.79 -20.14
C ASN A 693 -6.62 -20.31 -20.98
N VAL A 694 -5.79 -19.39 -20.47
CA VAL A 694 -4.60 -18.88 -21.18
C VAL A 694 -3.33 -19.45 -20.54
N VAL A 695 -3.17 -19.25 -19.24
CA VAL A 695 -1.94 -19.54 -18.50
C VAL A 695 -1.80 -21.03 -18.22
N GLY A 696 -2.89 -21.74 -17.89
CA GLY A 696 -2.88 -23.18 -17.68
C GLY A 696 -2.33 -23.96 -18.89
N PRO A 697 -2.95 -23.83 -20.09
CA PRO A 697 -2.47 -24.49 -21.29
C PRO A 697 -1.03 -24.09 -21.69
N GLN A 698 -0.64 -22.84 -21.45
CA GLN A 698 0.74 -22.41 -21.69
C GLN A 698 1.73 -23.15 -20.78
N LEU A 699 1.47 -23.18 -19.47
CA LEU A 699 2.32 -23.86 -18.49
C LEU A 699 2.42 -25.36 -18.80
N HIS A 700 1.28 -26.00 -19.11
CA HIS A 700 1.23 -27.42 -19.48
C HIS A 700 1.84 -27.73 -20.85
N GLY A 701 2.01 -26.72 -21.71
CA GLY A 701 2.62 -26.83 -23.03
C GLY A 701 4.14 -26.75 -23.03
N TYR A 702 4.77 -26.33 -21.92
CA TYR A 702 6.23 -26.28 -21.84
C TYR A 702 6.86 -27.69 -21.83
N PRO A 703 8.10 -27.83 -22.33
CA PRO A 703 8.84 -29.08 -22.26
C PRO A 703 9.02 -29.55 -20.81
N VAL A 704 9.04 -30.87 -20.60
CA VAL A 704 9.39 -31.45 -19.30
C VAL A 704 10.80 -30.98 -18.90
N SER A 705 10.91 -30.33 -17.73
CA SER A 705 12.20 -29.94 -17.17
C SER A 705 13.04 -31.20 -16.93
N ARG A 706 14.21 -31.30 -17.55
CA ARG A 706 15.15 -32.43 -17.36
C ARG A 706 15.98 -32.28 -16.11
#